data_AF-A0A5K7XAG9-F1
#
_entry.id   AF-A0A5K7XAG9-F1
#
_cell.length_a   1.000
_cell.length_b   1.000
_cell.length_c   1.000
_cell.angle_alpha   90.00
_cell.angle_beta   90.00
_cell.angle_gamma   90.00
#
_symmetry.space_group_name_H-M   'P 1'
#
loop_
_entity.id
_entity.type
_entity.pdbx_description
1 polymer ?
#
loop_
_entity_poly.entity_id
_entity_poly.type
_entity_poly.pdbx_seq_one_letter_code
_entity_poly.pdbx_strand_id
1 'polypeptide(L)'
;MPRVWSNLLRYTLSAVIIASAAAGAHAQLTAQWSAPVSGQWTQASRWSTAPLAPTSLGDRATLGVQGAPYVVTAQTVAIDRISVASPDATLRVEGGVVSAANGIDVSAGKLELISGAIENTRISGDGAVVVSGNTTSSAILKNVTLAADANVAFPAASLQRFRIDSSLELENATLTVTDTYTEFQGPGQLGGQGTIRFESSGDPLFAKNNYAVGSWVLEPGVDMVFAGGTHRWQPLGQTTGRLINRSNIAVEPGATLQLFSSTSSTYGSFRNEGTITVGEGASLGMRVHTLVGETGGVGNVLLAPNSTFWLGASYIFYIDKPINVPATARLELAGGWVNQSQINLAPGATLRLHDTSGSTNWGAIEASGATVELGYAVPFSRLAQLKTSSATKFVGYNGGGAVALEGKTVNLATRAGIWSLEKLTISGGTLTGLANGGTINLASTLYLTDVRLAAANNIAAGRTVVSGASTIAAPLSLSGGTLSLGGTWKNESVVSGAAGRLKLATWSTSPGTIAMTGGSVQIGFNQNFSQLLTLPVGSPDEFEIGSTVNLQNATINLATLPWDLQVGVADDASGMLQNGVISATNGRALRVEEGTLSNIELLADLDSAGSTTFAGASATVRNASLSGTGISISSTAALLDRVTIDGDVTLSTAGAQVINGLTVDGDLHLETNRVQMTGNQTIGGAGKITTAGFRSTPGGGFIVQNGTLTLAKDLTFLGQRRGSRLETTGGGVVNRGKITVARDDYAATYNDLTGPGLTIKASSFTQTGELSVVTGEELRVEVNDWANDGVVRLAGGKLTAAGTAFRNGPNGEITGPGVIDLAATTFMNLGRVAPGAAVGALTFSGNYAQNALGQLAIELGGTTPGVSHDLLAVTGAATLGGSLKVSFVAGFTPTAGSLFTFLTAQNITGTFSTTTLPTLPARLIWETAYGANSVALRVVLPGDFTGDGRVDGADFLTWQRGGSPRPFAAADLTLWRQNFGVAFPAASTAAATSVPEPASVLCAALGGVALLAQRRPRKS
;
A
#
# COMPACT_ATOMS: atom_id res chain seq x y z
N MET A 1 20.97 73.21 17.66
CA MET A 1 21.57 74.56 17.44
C MET A 1 23.09 74.42 17.46
N PRO A 2 23.86 75.13 16.59
CA PRO A 2 23.86 74.86 15.14
C PRO A 2 25.24 74.99 14.43
N ARG A 3 25.43 74.27 13.32
CA ARG A 3 26.25 74.60 12.10
C ARG A 3 25.75 73.65 10.99
N VAL A 4 24.76 73.92 10.14
CA VAL A 4 24.54 74.88 9.02
C VAL A 4 25.68 74.94 7.99
N TRP A 5 25.29 74.73 6.71
CA TRP A 5 26.03 74.80 5.43
C TRP A 5 26.89 73.55 5.14
N SER A 6 26.62 72.68 4.16
CA SER A 6 26.53 72.97 2.72
C SER A 6 25.81 71.85 1.92
N ASN A 7 24.61 72.12 1.37
CA ASN A 7 23.96 71.27 0.36
C ASN A 7 23.82 71.98 -1.01
N LEU A 8 24.68 72.97 -1.25
CA LEU A 8 24.93 73.52 -2.59
C LEU A 8 26.23 72.88 -3.11
N LEU A 9 26.21 72.41 -4.35
CA LEU A 9 27.21 71.58 -5.06
C LEU A 9 27.11 70.06 -4.83
N ARG A 10 26.20 69.44 -5.59
CA ARG A 10 26.49 68.26 -6.45
C ARG A 10 25.35 68.04 -7.46
N TYR A 11 24.91 69.14 -8.08
CA TYR A 11 24.35 69.13 -9.43
C TYR A 11 25.48 69.55 -10.36
N THR A 12 26.20 68.61 -10.97
CA THR A 12 27.03 68.90 -12.13
C THR A 12 27.03 67.70 -13.06
N LEU A 13 26.29 67.90 -14.16
CA LEU A 13 26.63 67.53 -15.52
C LEU A 13 27.44 66.23 -15.69
N SER A 14 26.78 65.24 -16.28
CA SER A 14 27.41 64.44 -17.32
C SER A 14 26.43 64.34 -18.46
N ALA A 15 26.46 65.39 -19.28
CA ALA A 15 25.95 65.36 -20.64
C ALA A 15 26.76 64.30 -21.41
N VAL A 16 26.12 63.22 -21.83
CA VAL A 16 26.65 62.40 -22.92
C VAL A 16 26.01 62.91 -24.20
N ILE A 17 26.89 63.49 -25.00
CA ILE A 17 26.70 64.05 -26.32
C ILE A 17 26.15 62.94 -27.24
N ILE A 18 24.90 63.06 -27.69
CA ILE A 18 24.52 62.53 -29.00
C ILE A 18 25.03 63.55 -30.00
N ALA A 19 26.13 63.22 -30.67
CA ALA A 19 26.50 63.87 -31.91
C ALA A 19 25.39 63.55 -32.93
N SER A 20 24.43 64.46 -33.08
CA SER A 20 23.70 64.57 -34.33
C SER A 20 24.39 65.64 -35.15
N ALA A 21 24.93 65.22 -36.29
CA ALA A 21 25.08 66.09 -37.44
C ALA A 21 23.80 66.91 -37.59
N ALA A 22 23.94 68.20 -37.90
CA ALA A 22 22.85 69.15 -38.09
C ALA A 22 21.62 68.52 -38.77
N ALA A 23 20.64 68.11 -37.96
CA ALA A 23 19.28 67.94 -38.42
C ALA A 23 18.75 69.36 -38.58
N GLY A 24 18.55 69.81 -39.82
CA GLY A 24 17.85 71.05 -40.10
C GLY A 24 16.54 71.08 -39.29
N ALA A 25 16.14 72.27 -38.84
CA ALA A 25 14.91 72.48 -38.08
C ALA A 25 13.73 71.71 -38.69
N HIS A 26 13.41 70.54 -38.14
CA HIS A 26 12.18 69.85 -38.42
C HIS A 26 11.09 70.66 -37.71
N ALA A 27 10.13 71.21 -38.46
CA ALA A 27 8.93 71.79 -37.88
C ALA A 27 8.26 70.73 -36.99
N GLN A 28 7.82 71.09 -35.78
CA GLN A 28 7.09 70.19 -34.88
C GLN A 28 5.94 69.51 -35.62
N LEU A 29 6.02 68.20 -35.81
CA LEU A 29 5.00 67.43 -36.51
C LEU A 29 3.97 66.92 -35.49
N THR A 30 2.70 67.28 -35.69
CA THR A 30 1.58 66.62 -35.00
C THR A 30 0.98 65.59 -35.95
N ALA A 31 1.30 64.32 -35.73
CA ALA A 31 0.91 63.20 -36.57
C ALA A 31 -0.28 62.45 -35.97
N GLN A 32 -1.31 62.25 -36.79
CA GLN A 32 -2.49 61.44 -36.48
C GLN A 32 -2.40 60.11 -37.23
N TRP A 33 -2.70 59.00 -36.58
CA TRP A 33 -2.85 57.71 -37.28
C TRP A 33 -4.04 57.82 -38.25
N SER A 34 -3.87 57.44 -39.51
CA SER A 34 -4.79 57.83 -40.60
C SER A 34 -6.06 57.00 -40.71
N ALA A 35 -6.08 55.76 -40.20
CA ALA A 35 -7.22 54.83 -40.28
C ALA A 35 -7.14 53.75 -39.18
N PRO A 36 -8.25 53.12 -38.76
CA PRO A 36 -8.27 52.11 -37.70
C PRO A 36 -7.77 50.75 -38.23
N VAL A 37 -6.49 50.69 -38.59
CA VAL A 37 -5.84 49.53 -39.20
C VAL A 37 -4.48 49.31 -38.55
N SER A 38 -4.16 48.04 -38.29
CA SER A 38 -2.90 47.66 -37.64
C SER A 38 -1.70 47.93 -38.56
N GLY A 39 -0.58 48.30 -37.97
CA GLY A 39 0.64 48.63 -38.71
C GLY A 39 1.85 48.86 -37.83
N GLN A 40 3.02 49.00 -38.48
CA GLN A 40 4.26 49.38 -37.80
C GLN A 40 4.32 50.90 -37.68
N TRP A 41 4.81 51.41 -36.55
CA TRP A 41 4.96 52.85 -36.30
C TRP A 41 5.73 53.57 -37.43
N THR A 42 6.73 52.90 -38.01
CA THR A 42 7.58 53.43 -39.08
C THR A 42 6.92 53.50 -40.47
N GLN A 43 5.70 52.95 -40.64
CA GLN A 43 4.97 53.05 -41.91
C GLN A 43 4.43 54.47 -42.09
N ALA A 44 5.22 55.34 -42.72
CA ALA A 44 4.87 56.75 -42.89
C ALA A 44 3.54 56.98 -43.65
N SER A 45 3.14 56.06 -44.54
CA SER A 45 1.84 56.10 -45.23
C SER A 45 0.63 55.94 -44.30
N ARG A 46 0.85 55.52 -43.05
CA ARG A 46 -0.19 55.39 -42.01
C ARG A 46 -0.37 56.65 -41.18
N TRP A 47 0.48 57.66 -41.33
CA TRP A 47 0.39 58.92 -40.60
C TRP A 47 -0.15 60.04 -41.48
N SER A 48 -0.88 60.99 -40.89
CA SER A 48 -1.31 62.24 -41.56
C SER A 48 -0.16 63.09 -42.09
N THR A 49 1.07 62.79 -41.69
CA THR A 49 2.32 63.46 -42.08
C THR A 49 3.09 62.70 -43.16
N ALA A 50 2.49 61.71 -43.83
CA ALA A 50 3.10 61.00 -44.95
C ALA A 50 3.75 61.99 -45.96
N PRO A 51 4.97 61.74 -46.45
CA PRO A 51 5.72 60.48 -46.37
C PRO A 51 6.63 60.35 -45.13
N LEU A 52 6.41 61.11 -44.04
CA LEU A 52 7.19 61.01 -42.80
C LEU A 52 6.37 60.43 -41.62
N ALA A 53 6.97 59.51 -40.86
CA ALA A 53 6.47 59.02 -39.58
C ALA A 53 7.04 59.86 -38.42
N PRO A 54 6.33 60.02 -37.28
CA PRO A 54 6.82 60.77 -36.13
C PRO A 54 7.93 59.98 -35.41
N THR A 55 9.19 60.40 -35.50
CA THR A 55 10.34 59.68 -34.91
C THR A 55 11.34 60.60 -34.21
N SER A 56 11.08 61.91 -34.15
CA SER A 56 11.98 62.90 -33.56
C SER A 56 11.45 63.42 -32.22
N LEU A 57 12.34 63.84 -31.32
CA LEU A 57 12.02 64.35 -29.97
C LEU A 57 11.07 65.55 -29.94
N GLY A 58 10.86 66.26 -31.05
CA GLY A 58 9.87 67.34 -31.17
C GLY A 58 8.48 66.89 -31.64
N ASP A 59 8.34 65.65 -32.12
CA ASP A 59 7.12 65.16 -32.76
C ASP A 59 6.06 64.73 -31.75
N ARG A 60 4.79 64.94 -32.08
CA ARG A 60 3.63 64.48 -31.29
C ARG A 60 2.83 63.48 -32.10
N ALA A 61 2.50 62.35 -31.49
CA ALA A 61 1.75 61.28 -32.14
C ALA A 61 0.43 61.03 -31.41
N THR A 62 -0.67 60.98 -32.16
CA THR A 62 -2.01 60.67 -31.63
C THR A 62 -2.62 59.47 -32.34
N LEU A 63 -3.00 58.46 -31.56
CA LEU A 63 -3.78 57.30 -31.98
C LEU A 63 -5.25 57.53 -31.58
N GLY A 64 -5.95 58.37 -32.35
CA GLY A 64 -7.29 58.87 -32.01
C GLY A 64 -8.44 58.38 -32.91
N VAL A 65 -8.16 57.54 -33.91
CA VAL A 65 -9.18 57.10 -34.87
C VAL A 65 -10.00 55.95 -34.29
N GLN A 66 -11.33 56.04 -34.38
CA GLN A 66 -12.25 55.00 -33.91
C GLN A 66 -12.62 54.02 -35.03
N GLY A 67 -12.92 52.77 -34.68
CA GLY A 67 -13.32 51.73 -35.64
C GLY A 67 -13.15 50.32 -35.09
N ALA A 68 -12.69 49.40 -35.95
CA ALA A 68 -12.32 48.07 -35.48
C ALA A 68 -11.00 48.14 -34.65
N PRO A 69 -10.82 47.29 -33.63
CA PRO A 69 -9.60 47.26 -32.84
C PRO A 69 -8.34 47.13 -33.70
N TYR A 70 -7.34 47.98 -33.45
CA TYR A 70 -6.10 48.01 -34.22
C TYR A 70 -4.86 48.19 -33.34
N VAL A 71 -3.74 47.63 -33.80
CA VAL A 71 -2.47 47.62 -33.09
C VAL A 71 -1.44 48.43 -33.87
N VAL A 72 -0.85 49.43 -33.21
CA VAL A 72 0.30 50.18 -33.71
C VAL A 72 1.54 49.69 -32.98
N THR A 73 2.39 48.93 -33.66
CA THR A 73 3.61 48.37 -33.09
C THR A 73 4.76 49.37 -33.21
N ALA A 74 5.28 49.83 -32.06
CA ALA A 74 6.47 50.65 -31.92
C ALA A 74 7.66 49.78 -31.51
N GLN A 75 8.77 49.93 -32.22
CA GLN A 75 10.05 49.32 -31.84
C GLN A 75 10.91 50.37 -31.13
N THR A 76 11.71 51.14 -31.88
CA THR A 76 12.51 52.24 -31.33
C THR A 76 11.91 53.58 -31.74
N VAL A 77 11.37 54.31 -30.77
CA VAL A 77 10.68 55.60 -30.97
C VAL A 77 11.04 56.54 -29.82
N ALA A 78 11.58 57.72 -30.15
CA ALA A 78 11.85 58.77 -29.17
C ALA A 78 11.20 60.07 -29.65
N ILE A 79 10.13 60.51 -28.99
CA ILE A 79 9.33 61.66 -29.41
C ILE A 79 8.95 62.59 -28.24
N ASP A 80 8.22 63.68 -28.53
CA ASP A 80 7.74 64.63 -27.52
C ASP A 80 6.61 64.01 -26.69
N ARG A 81 5.51 63.60 -27.33
CA ARG A 81 4.33 63.07 -26.64
C ARG A 81 3.61 62.02 -27.48
N ILE A 82 3.17 60.95 -26.83
CA ILE A 82 2.27 59.94 -27.42
C ILE A 82 0.91 60.05 -26.73
N SER A 83 -0.18 60.13 -27.51
CA SER A 83 -1.55 60.07 -27.00
C SER A 83 -2.29 58.88 -27.60
N VAL A 84 -2.77 57.97 -26.76
CA VAL A 84 -3.60 56.81 -27.14
C VAL A 84 -5.06 57.12 -26.75
N ALA A 85 -5.70 57.92 -27.58
CA ALA A 85 -7.00 58.54 -27.30
C ALA A 85 -8.21 57.76 -27.82
N SER A 86 -8.01 56.75 -28.67
CA SER A 86 -9.08 55.87 -29.14
C SER A 86 -9.17 54.60 -28.28
N PRO A 87 -10.36 54.18 -27.83
CA PRO A 87 -10.54 52.91 -27.11
C PRO A 87 -10.21 51.69 -27.99
N ASP A 88 -10.24 51.84 -29.31
CA ASP A 88 -9.94 50.77 -30.27
C ASP A 88 -8.43 50.65 -30.55
N ALA A 89 -7.61 51.59 -30.06
CA ALA A 89 -6.18 51.64 -30.32
C ALA A 89 -5.35 50.92 -29.25
N THR A 90 -4.46 50.03 -29.69
CA THR A 90 -3.36 49.50 -28.86
C THR A 90 -2.03 50.03 -29.36
N LEU A 91 -1.31 50.77 -28.52
CA LEU A 91 0.12 51.04 -28.70
C LEU A 91 0.92 49.86 -28.15
N ARG A 92 1.54 49.09 -29.03
CA ARG A 92 2.34 47.92 -28.65
C ARG A 92 3.82 48.23 -28.74
N VAL A 93 4.56 48.04 -27.65
CA VAL A 93 6.02 48.12 -27.63
C VAL A 93 6.60 46.72 -27.76
N GLU A 94 7.36 46.47 -28.82
CA GLU A 94 7.93 45.15 -29.13
C GLU A 94 9.35 45.26 -29.68
N GLY A 95 10.34 44.77 -28.92
CA GLY A 95 11.73 44.57 -29.34
C GLY A 95 12.63 45.81 -29.37
N GLY A 96 12.13 47.01 -29.02
CA GLY A 96 12.91 48.25 -29.03
C GLY A 96 12.65 49.16 -27.83
N VAL A 97 13.08 50.42 -27.92
CA VAL A 97 12.98 51.41 -26.83
C VAL A 97 12.01 52.51 -27.19
N VAL A 98 10.99 52.73 -26.37
CA VAL A 98 10.02 53.83 -26.51
C VAL A 98 10.19 54.84 -25.39
N SER A 99 10.39 56.09 -25.77
CA SER A 99 10.44 57.23 -24.84
C SER A 99 9.63 58.41 -25.37
N ALA A 100 8.95 59.09 -24.46
CA ALA A 100 8.17 60.30 -24.73
C ALA A 100 8.50 61.36 -23.67
N ALA A 101 9.17 62.44 -24.06
CA ALA A 101 9.69 63.44 -23.12
C ALA A 101 8.60 64.11 -22.26
N ASN A 102 7.43 64.33 -22.86
CA ASN A 102 6.22 64.89 -22.25
C ASN A 102 5.12 63.83 -22.03
N GLY A 103 5.51 62.56 -21.95
CA GLY A 103 4.66 61.47 -21.48
C GLY A 103 3.92 60.67 -22.55
N ILE A 104 3.46 59.50 -22.12
CA ILE A 104 2.54 58.62 -22.84
C ILE A 104 1.18 58.73 -22.14
N ASP A 105 0.24 59.37 -22.81
CA ASP A 105 -1.11 59.62 -22.32
C ASP A 105 -2.09 58.61 -22.92
N VAL A 106 -2.44 57.59 -22.14
CA VAL A 106 -3.36 56.52 -22.48
C VAL A 106 -4.75 56.90 -21.98
N SER A 107 -5.40 57.86 -22.63
CA SER A 107 -6.66 58.43 -22.14
C SER A 107 -7.88 57.53 -22.36
N ALA A 108 -7.87 56.65 -23.35
CA ALA A 108 -8.97 55.70 -23.58
C ALA A 108 -8.54 54.32 -24.14
N GLY A 109 -7.40 54.24 -24.82
CA GLY A 109 -6.94 52.99 -25.45
C GLY A 109 -6.11 52.10 -24.54
N LYS A 110 -5.22 51.31 -25.16
CA LYS A 110 -4.32 50.38 -24.46
C LYS A 110 -2.85 50.68 -24.77
N LEU A 111 -2.00 50.71 -23.74
CA LEU A 111 -0.55 50.61 -23.87
C LEU A 111 -0.14 49.19 -23.51
N GLU A 112 0.52 48.49 -24.42
CA GLU A 112 0.94 47.10 -24.27
C GLU A 112 2.47 46.98 -24.43
N LEU A 113 3.19 46.74 -23.33
CA LEU A 113 4.63 46.46 -23.37
C LEU A 113 4.86 44.94 -23.45
N ILE A 114 5.31 44.46 -24.60
CA ILE A 114 5.54 43.03 -24.83
C ILE A 114 7.00 42.63 -24.69
N SER A 115 7.91 43.43 -25.25
CA SER A 115 9.35 43.25 -25.12
C SER A 115 10.06 44.57 -25.44
N GLY A 116 11.28 44.74 -24.95
CA GLY A 116 12.00 46.02 -25.07
C GLY A 116 11.80 46.90 -23.83
N ALA A 117 11.95 48.21 -23.97
CA ALA A 117 11.92 49.14 -22.85
C ALA A 117 10.99 50.33 -23.08
N ILE A 118 10.28 50.73 -22.03
CA ILE A 118 9.74 52.09 -21.89
C ILE A 118 10.65 52.82 -20.91
N GLU A 119 11.22 53.94 -21.33
CA GLU A 119 12.21 54.65 -20.52
C GLU A 119 12.02 56.16 -20.47
N ASN A 120 12.44 56.75 -19.35
CA ASN A 120 12.53 58.19 -19.10
C ASN A 120 11.23 58.94 -19.47
N THR A 121 10.08 58.41 -19.05
CA THR A 121 8.77 58.95 -19.40
C THR A 121 7.76 58.80 -18.27
N ARG A 122 6.68 59.57 -18.34
CA ARG A 122 5.52 59.46 -17.46
C ARG A 122 4.38 58.81 -18.22
N ILE A 123 3.79 57.75 -17.66
CA ILE A 123 2.60 57.08 -18.20
C ILE A 123 1.39 57.53 -17.40
N SER A 124 0.34 58.01 -18.07
CA SER A 124 -0.87 58.51 -17.42
C SER A 124 -2.13 58.26 -18.25
N GLY A 125 -3.29 58.53 -17.66
CA GLY A 125 -4.61 58.39 -18.29
C GLY A 125 -5.40 57.21 -17.72
N ASP A 126 -6.66 57.09 -18.13
CA ASP A 126 -7.60 56.10 -17.58
C ASP A 126 -7.69 54.81 -18.42
N GLY A 127 -6.95 54.74 -19.53
CA GLY A 127 -6.87 53.57 -20.39
C GLY A 127 -5.99 52.46 -19.82
N ALA A 128 -6.02 51.30 -20.47
CA ALA A 128 -5.36 50.11 -19.95
C ALA A 128 -3.84 50.14 -20.17
N VAL A 129 -3.05 50.08 -19.10
CA VAL A 129 -1.61 49.84 -19.16
C VAL A 129 -1.34 48.37 -18.84
N VAL A 130 -0.84 47.63 -19.82
CA VAL A 130 -0.58 46.19 -19.72
C VAL A 130 0.88 45.90 -20.08
N VAL A 131 1.56 45.16 -19.21
CA VAL A 131 2.86 44.57 -19.51
C VAL A 131 2.65 43.08 -19.69
N SER A 132 2.84 42.59 -20.91
CA SER A 132 2.57 41.20 -21.28
C SER A 132 3.73 40.62 -22.07
N GLY A 133 4.65 39.89 -21.43
CA GLY A 133 5.86 39.40 -22.08
C GLY A 133 5.65 38.48 -23.28
N ASN A 134 6.68 38.37 -24.13
CA ASN A 134 6.83 37.28 -25.11
C ASN A 134 7.92 36.28 -24.68
N THR A 135 8.15 35.23 -25.48
CA THR A 135 9.13 34.17 -25.18
C THR A 135 10.58 34.56 -25.49
N THR A 136 10.83 35.71 -26.13
CA THR A 136 12.12 36.02 -26.76
C THR A 136 12.87 37.20 -26.14
N SER A 137 12.22 38.12 -25.42
CA SER A 137 12.89 39.26 -24.76
C SER A 137 12.12 39.81 -23.55
N SER A 138 12.84 40.37 -22.56
CA SER A 138 12.26 41.04 -21.39
C SER A 138 11.49 42.32 -21.73
N ALA A 139 10.48 42.63 -20.91
CA ALA A 139 9.80 43.92 -20.87
C ALA A 139 10.39 44.77 -19.73
N ILE A 140 10.83 45.98 -20.03
CA ILE A 140 11.61 46.82 -19.11
C ILE A 140 10.90 48.16 -18.87
N LEU A 141 10.70 48.56 -17.62
CA LEU A 141 10.44 49.93 -17.22
C LEU A 141 11.73 50.54 -16.65
N LYS A 142 12.15 51.69 -17.18
CA LYS A 142 13.39 52.35 -16.75
C LYS A 142 13.18 53.83 -16.49
N ASN A 143 13.33 54.26 -15.24
CA ASN A 143 13.07 55.64 -14.82
C ASN A 143 11.69 56.12 -15.28
N VAL A 144 10.66 55.35 -14.92
CA VAL A 144 9.27 55.61 -15.30
C VAL A 144 8.50 56.14 -14.10
N THR A 145 7.72 57.19 -14.32
CA THR A 145 6.68 57.62 -13.38
C THR A 145 5.34 57.06 -13.86
N LEU A 146 4.70 56.25 -13.03
CA LEU A 146 3.42 55.62 -13.30
C LEU A 146 2.31 56.38 -12.56
N ALA A 147 1.45 57.05 -13.33
CA ALA A 147 0.30 57.81 -12.84
C ALA A 147 -1.04 57.24 -13.36
N ALA A 148 -1.04 55.94 -13.66
CA ALA A 148 -2.17 55.15 -14.12
C ALA A 148 -1.98 53.71 -13.64
N ASP A 149 -3.05 52.98 -13.34
CA ASP A 149 -2.93 51.59 -12.92
C ASP A 149 -2.33 50.73 -14.04
N ALA A 150 -1.40 49.84 -13.67
CA ALA A 150 -0.73 48.95 -14.61
C ALA A 150 -0.81 47.50 -14.16
N ASN A 151 -1.13 46.62 -15.12
CA ASN A 151 -1.20 45.18 -14.89
C ASN A 151 -0.05 44.48 -15.60
N VAL A 152 0.70 43.66 -14.86
CA VAL A 152 1.82 42.85 -15.35
C VAL A 152 1.38 41.40 -15.35
N ALA A 153 1.22 40.81 -16.54
CA ALA A 153 0.76 39.44 -16.71
C ALA A 153 1.56 38.72 -17.80
N PHE A 154 2.29 37.67 -17.44
CA PHE A 154 3.09 36.88 -18.36
C PHE A 154 2.49 35.47 -18.53
N PRO A 155 2.54 34.88 -19.74
CA PRO A 155 2.18 33.48 -19.91
C PRO A 155 3.17 32.59 -19.16
N ALA A 156 2.68 31.56 -18.45
CA ALA A 156 3.46 30.68 -17.56
C ALA A 156 4.69 29.96 -18.18
N ALA A 157 4.89 30.06 -19.49
CA ALA A 157 5.97 29.41 -20.24
C ALA A 157 7.12 30.36 -20.68
N SER A 158 7.12 31.65 -20.29
CA SER A 158 8.19 32.58 -20.68
C SER A 158 9.46 32.43 -19.83
N LEU A 159 10.61 32.24 -20.49
CA LEU A 159 11.95 32.34 -19.85
C LEU A 159 12.39 33.80 -19.59
N GLN A 160 11.56 34.77 -19.98
CA GLN A 160 11.85 36.20 -19.92
C GLN A 160 11.09 36.86 -18.78
N ARG A 161 11.62 37.98 -18.27
CA ARG A 161 11.17 38.63 -17.02
C ARG A 161 10.64 40.03 -17.25
N PHE A 162 9.65 40.45 -16.47
CA PHE A 162 9.37 41.85 -16.25
C PHE A 162 10.52 42.48 -15.45
N ARG A 163 11.09 43.59 -15.94
CA ARG A 163 12.21 44.27 -15.30
C ARG A 163 11.89 45.71 -14.96
N ILE A 164 12.22 46.10 -13.73
CA ILE A 164 12.33 47.50 -13.33
C ILE A 164 13.83 47.81 -13.23
N ASP A 165 14.33 48.65 -14.12
CA ASP A 165 15.73 49.09 -14.16
C ASP A 165 15.81 50.51 -13.57
N SER A 166 16.60 50.69 -12.51
CA SER A 166 16.80 51.97 -11.82
C SER A 166 15.60 52.41 -10.97
N SER A 167 14.79 53.42 -11.33
CA SER A 167 13.72 53.93 -10.45
C SER A 167 12.32 53.77 -11.04
N LEU A 168 11.35 53.49 -10.16
CA LEU A 168 9.91 53.52 -10.43
C LEU A 168 9.25 54.44 -9.41
N GLU A 169 8.59 55.48 -9.90
CA GLU A 169 7.77 56.37 -9.07
C GLU A 169 6.29 56.11 -9.33
N LEU A 170 5.49 56.00 -8.27
CA LEU A 170 4.03 55.88 -8.35
C LEU A 170 3.38 57.23 -7.99
N GLU A 171 2.34 57.62 -8.73
CA GLU A 171 1.51 58.79 -8.42
C GLU A 171 0.04 58.36 -8.24
N ASN A 172 -0.28 57.88 -7.04
CA ASN A 172 -1.57 57.26 -6.68
C ASN A 172 -1.97 56.11 -7.62
N ALA A 173 -0.99 55.36 -8.11
CA ALA A 173 -1.18 54.25 -9.03
C ALA A 173 -0.93 52.90 -8.35
N THR A 174 -1.59 51.87 -8.86
CA THR A 174 -1.36 50.47 -8.50
C THR A 174 -0.62 49.75 -9.62
N LEU A 175 0.53 49.17 -9.29
CA LEU A 175 1.20 48.17 -10.14
C LEU A 175 0.81 46.77 -9.65
N THR A 176 -0.08 46.11 -10.38
CA THR A 176 -0.52 44.73 -10.07
C THR A 176 0.31 43.74 -10.86
N VAL A 177 0.96 42.82 -10.16
CA VAL A 177 1.85 41.80 -10.69
C VAL A 177 1.22 40.43 -10.48
N THR A 178 0.86 39.77 -11.58
CA THR A 178 0.39 38.38 -11.62
C THR A 178 1.43 37.45 -12.28
N ASP A 179 2.66 37.92 -12.41
CA ASP A 179 3.79 37.20 -13.02
C ASP A 179 4.67 36.54 -11.93
N THR A 180 5.24 35.38 -12.27
CA THR A 180 6.13 34.59 -11.42
C THR A 180 7.56 35.16 -11.33
N TYR A 181 8.00 36.07 -12.22
CA TYR A 181 9.41 36.51 -12.28
C TYR A 181 9.61 38.01 -12.55
N THR A 182 9.17 38.87 -11.62
CA THR A 182 9.55 40.29 -11.61
C THR A 182 11.00 40.48 -11.16
N GLU A 183 11.75 41.32 -11.85
CA GLU A 183 13.18 41.55 -11.60
C GLU A 183 13.48 43.04 -11.38
N PHE A 184 14.13 43.37 -10.27
CA PHE A 184 14.62 44.73 -9.97
C PHE A 184 16.13 44.80 -10.24
N GLN A 185 16.55 45.62 -11.21
CA GLN A 185 17.94 45.75 -11.66
C GLN A 185 18.57 47.12 -11.33
N GLY A 186 19.83 47.11 -10.90
CA GLY A 186 20.60 48.32 -10.54
C GLY A 186 20.33 48.83 -9.11
N PRO A 187 20.99 49.90 -8.64
CA PRO A 187 20.52 50.68 -7.49
C PRO A 187 19.24 51.44 -7.89
N GLY A 188 18.24 51.43 -7.02
CA GLY A 188 16.92 51.92 -7.37
C GLY A 188 16.06 52.30 -6.17
N GLN A 189 15.09 53.18 -6.43
CA GLN A 189 14.06 53.54 -5.45
C GLN A 189 12.69 53.15 -6.01
N LEU A 190 11.86 52.59 -5.13
CA LEU A 190 10.41 52.47 -5.31
C LEU A 190 9.81 53.62 -4.50
N GLY A 191 9.48 54.71 -5.19
CA GLY A 191 9.12 55.99 -4.58
C GLY A 191 7.74 56.50 -4.98
N GLY A 192 7.35 57.63 -4.42
CA GLY A 192 6.06 58.27 -4.69
C GLY A 192 4.95 57.85 -3.72
N GLN A 193 3.72 57.74 -4.23
CA GLN A 193 2.53 57.31 -3.50
C GLN A 193 1.80 56.24 -4.31
N GLY A 194 1.52 55.07 -3.74
CA GLY A 194 0.79 54.03 -4.45
C GLY A 194 1.01 52.63 -3.90
N THR A 195 0.65 51.62 -4.68
CA THR A 195 0.73 50.22 -4.26
C THR A 195 1.41 49.36 -5.31
N ILE A 196 2.33 48.50 -4.87
CA ILE A 196 2.84 47.38 -5.68
C ILE A 196 2.23 46.11 -5.10
N ARG A 197 1.35 45.45 -5.87
CA ARG A 197 0.58 44.29 -5.43
C ARG A 197 1.01 43.05 -6.21
N PHE A 198 1.40 41.99 -5.49
CA PHE A 198 1.69 40.67 -6.07
C PHE A 198 0.52 39.73 -5.77
N GLU A 199 -0.14 39.15 -6.79
CA GLU A 199 -1.38 38.37 -6.60
C GLU A 199 -1.23 36.86 -6.84
N SER A 200 -0.14 36.43 -7.46
CA SER A 200 0.14 35.01 -7.75
C SER A 200 1.46 34.60 -7.13
N SER A 201 1.61 33.31 -6.82
CA SER A 201 2.92 32.76 -6.43
C SER A 201 3.99 33.21 -7.42
N GLY A 202 5.11 33.67 -6.90
CA GLY A 202 6.19 34.19 -7.72
C GLY A 202 7.47 34.32 -6.93
N ASP A 203 8.58 34.37 -7.63
CA ASP A 203 9.87 34.68 -7.05
C ASP A 203 10.23 36.10 -7.50
N PRO A 204 9.81 37.19 -6.83
CA PRO A 204 10.33 38.52 -7.12
C PRO A 204 11.84 38.51 -6.87
N LEU A 205 12.61 38.70 -7.94
CA LEU A 205 14.07 38.65 -7.94
C LEU A 205 14.62 40.05 -7.86
N PHE A 206 15.59 40.26 -6.99
CA PHE A 206 16.40 41.47 -6.97
C PHE A 206 17.77 41.06 -7.51
N ALA A 207 18.05 41.40 -8.77
CA ALA A 207 19.07 40.74 -9.56
C ALA A 207 19.90 41.66 -10.45
N LYS A 208 21.13 41.21 -10.69
CA LYS A 208 22.33 41.93 -11.13
C LYS A 208 22.42 42.17 -12.65
N ASN A 209 23.00 43.32 -13.02
CA ASN A 209 23.99 43.39 -14.10
C ASN A 209 25.15 44.33 -13.70
N ASN A 210 26.38 43.82 -13.80
CA ASN A 210 27.68 44.49 -13.69
C ASN A 210 28.01 45.32 -12.43
N TYR A 211 28.78 44.70 -11.52
CA TYR A 211 29.78 45.28 -10.60
C TYR A 211 29.47 46.54 -9.74
N ALA A 212 28.27 47.11 -9.78
CA ALA A 212 27.89 48.23 -8.94
C ALA A 212 27.28 47.75 -7.61
N VAL A 213 27.87 48.19 -6.50
CA VAL A 213 27.27 48.12 -5.16
C VAL A 213 26.00 48.99 -5.18
N GLY A 214 24.84 48.43 -4.82
CA GLY A 214 23.57 49.16 -4.89
C GLY A 214 22.56 48.68 -3.85
N SER A 215 21.81 49.61 -3.27
CA SER A 215 20.65 49.32 -2.41
C SER A 215 19.35 49.56 -3.19
N TRP A 216 18.36 48.70 -3.00
CA TRP A 216 16.96 49.02 -3.29
C TRP A 216 16.32 49.57 -2.04
N VAL A 217 15.60 50.68 -2.17
CA VAL A 217 14.86 51.29 -1.07
C VAL A 217 13.39 51.33 -1.45
N LEU A 218 12.55 50.69 -0.64
CA LEU A 218 11.11 50.91 -0.64
C LEU A 218 10.86 52.16 0.21
N GLU A 219 10.67 53.30 -0.45
CA GLU A 219 10.53 54.59 0.22
C GLU A 219 9.12 54.75 0.82
N PRO A 220 8.96 55.61 1.86
CA PRO A 220 7.66 55.86 2.45
C PRO A 220 6.63 56.35 1.42
N GLY A 221 5.41 55.81 1.49
CA GLY A 221 4.31 56.16 0.58
C GLY A 221 3.99 55.10 -0.46
N VAL A 222 4.89 54.14 -0.67
CA VAL A 222 4.63 52.96 -1.52
C VAL A 222 4.36 51.76 -0.63
N ASP A 223 3.13 51.25 -0.66
CA ASP A 223 2.78 50.01 0.03
C ASP A 223 3.09 48.81 -0.86
N MET A 224 3.68 47.76 -0.27
CA MET A 224 3.96 46.52 -0.97
C MET A 224 3.07 45.40 -0.40
N VAL A 225 2.23 44.80 -1.23
CA VAL A 225 1.23 43.84 -0.80
C VAL A 225 1.45 42.49 -1.48
N PHE A 226 1.54 41.43 -0.68
CA PHE A 226 1.68 40.05 -1.12
C PHE A 226 0.38 39.30 -0.83
N ALA A 227 -0.34 38.94 -1.89
CA ALA A 227 -1.59 38.22 -1.86
C ALA A 227 -1.44 36.90 -2.62
N GLY A 228 -2.13 35.85 -2.16
CA GLY A 228 -2.18 34.55 -2.84
C GLY A 228 -0.84 33.82 -2.98
N GLY A 229 -0.80 32.54 -2.60
CA GLY A 229 0.34 31.67 -2.93
C GLY A 229 1.64 31.99 -2.19
N THR A 230 2.77 31.53 -2.73
CA THR A 230 4.11 31.68 -2.12
C THR A 230 4.96 32.66 -2.92
N HIS A 231 5.43 33.69 -2.23
CA HIS A 231 6.30 34.75 -2.72
C HIS A 231 7.70 34.55 -2.16
N ARG A 232 8.68 34.19 -3.00
CA ARG A 232 10.07 34.06 -2.54
C ARG A 232 10.90 35.22 -3.03
N TRP A 233 11.28 36.05 -2.09
CA TRP A 233 12.26 37.07 -2.32
C TRP A 233 13.65 36.47 -2.24
N GLN A 234 14.36 36.44 -3.37
CA GLN A 234 15.74 35.97 -3.46
C GLN A 234 16.65 37.03 -4.11
N PRO A 235 17.80 37.39 -3.49
CA PRO A 235 18.86 38.14 -4.15
C PRO A 235 19.62 37.21 -5.12
N LEU A 236 19.71 37.58 -6.40
CA LEU A 236 20.49 36.81 -7.38
C LEU A 236 21.95 37.28 -7.43
N GLY A 237 22.89 36.38 -7.10
CA GLY A 237 24.30 36.49 -7.45
C GLY A 237 25.29 36.81 -6.32
N GLN A 238 26.59 36.77 -6.66
CA GLN A 238 27.72 36.78 -5.72
C GLN A 238 28.20 38.18 -5.25
N THR A 239 27.34 39.15 -4.97
CA THR A 239 27.78 40.49 -4.46
C THR A 239 26.77 41.12 -3.48
N THR A 240 27.24 42.06 -2.64
CA THR A 240 26.52 42.77 -1.56
C THR A 240 25.42 43.72 -2.07
N GLY A 241 24.25 43.20 -2.44
CA GLY A 241 23.02 43.98 -2.61
C GLY A 241 22.30 44.17 -1.27
N ARG A 242 21.67 45.32 -1.06
CA ARG A 242 20.89 45.62 0.16
C ARG A 242 19.47 45.99 -0.19
N LEU A 243 18.50 45.47 0.53
CA LEU A 243 17.15 46.00 0.52
C LEU A 243 16.85 46.68 1.85
N ILE A 244 16.31 47.89 1.78
CA ILE A 244 15.78 48.61 2.93
C ILE A 244 14.27 48.80 2.73
N ASN A 245 13.46 48.21 3.60
CA ASN A 245 12.05 48.55 3.72
C ASN A 245 11.90 49.77 4.63
N ARG A 246 11.42 50.90 4.13
CA ARG A 246 11.02 52.08 4.93
C ARG A 246 9.51 52.35 4.92
N SER A 247 8.73 51.45 4.32
CA SER A 247 7.29 51.59 4.13
C SER A 247 6.53 50.40 4.74
N ASN A 248 5.28 50.20 4.33
CA ASN A 248 4.48 49.05 4.76
C ASN A 248 4.62 47.88 3.79
N ILE A 249 4.88 46.70 4.36
CA ILE A 249 4.76 45.42 3.67
C ILE A 249 3.59 44.67 4.29
N ALA A 250 2.61 44.26 3.50
CA ALA A 250 1.47 43.46 3.95
C ALA A 250 1.52 42.06 3.32
N VAL A 251 1.44 41.02 4.15
CA VAL A 251 1.25 39.63 3.72
C VAL A 251 -0.19 39.27 4.02
N GLU A 252 -1.02 39.19 2.99
CA GLU A 252 -2.46 38.95 3.11
C GLU A 252 -2.79 37.50 3.51
N PRO A 253 -4.00 37.24 4.03
CA PRO A 253 -4.43 35.90 4.42
C PRO A 253 -4.16 34.82 3.36
N GLY A 254 -3.58 33.70 3.78
CA GLY A 254 -3.23 32.58 2.91
C GLY A 254 -1.99 32.78 2.02
N ALA A 255 -1.37 33.97 2.03
CA ALA A 255 -0.10 34.20 1.35
C ALA A 255 1.10 33.79 2.22
N THR A 256 2.19 33.40 1.56
CA THR A 256 3.49 33.16 2.20
C THR A 256 4.53 34.09 1.60
N LEU A 257 5.18 34.92 2.41
CA LEU A 257 6.35 35.71 2.00
C LEU A 257 7.61 35.10 2.60
N GLN A 258 8.56 34.70 1.76
CA GLN A 258 9.87 34.19 2.18
C GLN A 258 10.97 35.17 1.77
N LEU A 259 11.60 35.81 2.74
CA LEU A 259 12.74 36.70 2.58
C LEU A 259 14.02 35.87 2.77
N PHE A 260 14.68 35.45 1.70
CA PHE A 260 15.90 34.63 1.79
C PHE A 260 17.15 35.44 1.42
N SER A 261 18.19 35.45 2.27
CA SER A 261 19.57 35.69 1.84
C SER A 261 20.23 34.36 1.41
N SER A 262 21.19 34.39 0.48
CA SER A 262 21.86 33.17 0.03
C SER A 262 22.75 32.55 1.12
N THR A 263 23.06 31.25 1.00
CA THR A 263 23.64 30.39 2.05
C THR A 263 25.11 30.66 2.40
N SER A 264 25.70 31.75 1.93
CA SER A 264 27.11 32.05 2.15
C SER A 264 27.30 33.41 2.81
N SER A 265 28.35 33.52 3.63
CA SER A 265 28.63 34.62 4.57
C SER A 265 28.86 36.02 3.96
N THR A 266 28.60 36.21 2.66
CA THR A 266 29.04 37.37 1.88
C THR A 266 27.92 38.06 1.08
N TYR A 267 26.65 37.66 1.23
CA TYR A 267 25.64 37.93 0.20
C TYR A 267 24.28 38.38 0.76
N GLY A 268 23.83 39.58 0.36
CA GLY A 268 22.46 40.09 0.51
C GLY A 268 22.00 40.42 1.94
N SER A 269 21.65 41.68 2.23
CA SER A 269 21.00 42.05 3.50
C SER A 269 19.60 42.63 3.29
N PHE A 270 18.65 42.20 4.15
CA PHE A 270 17.31 42.79 4.28
C PHE A 270 17.27 43.59 5.58
N ARG A 271 16.90 44.86 5.49
CA ARG A 271 16.70 45.73 6.65
C ARG A 271 15.26 46.23 6.68
N ASN A 272 14.57 45.97 7.78
CA ASN A 272 13.23 46.48 8.02
C ASN A 272 13.29 47.73 8.91
N GLU A 273 13.14 48.91 8.32
CA GLU A 273 12.96 50.19 9.01
C GLU A 273 11.47 50.60 9.09
N GLY A 274 10.62 49.98 8.26
CA GLY A 274 9.17 50.16 8.23
C GLY A 274 8.39 49.10 9.03
N THR A 275 7.17 48.79 8.59
CA THR A 275 6.29 47.81 9.24
C THR A 275 5.97 46.65 8.31
N ILE A 276 6.07 45.42 8.81
CA ILE A 276 5.58 44.23 8.12
C ILE A 276 4.34 43.72 8.87
N THR A 277 3.21 43.58 8.18
CA THR A 277 1.97 43.03 8.73
C THR A 277 1.73 41.64 8.14
N VAL A 278 1.57 40.64 9.01
CA VAL A 278 1.28 39.25 8.62
C VAL A 278 -0.17 38.94 8.97
N GLY A 279 -1.00 38.82 7.93
CA GLY A 279 -2.44 38.57 8.04
C GLY A 279 -2.79 37.20 8.60
N GLU A 280 -4.07 36.98 8.85
CA GLU A 280 -4.57 35.73 9.43
C GLU A 280 -4.29 34.53 8.50
N GLY A 281 -3.68 33.47 9.04
CA GLY A 281 -3.29 32.30 8.25
C GLY A 281 -2.13 32.55 7.25
N ALA A 282 -1.58 33.77 7.21
CA ALA A 282 -0.44 34.09 6.38
C ALA A 282 0.88 33.63 7.03
N SER A 283 1.92 33.49 6.22
CA SER A 283 3.26 33.08 6.69
C SER A 283 4.34 34.06 6.25
N LEU A 284 5.18 34.49 7.19
CA LEU A 284 6.40 35.23 6.92
C LEU A 284 7.60 34.35 7.28
N GLY A 285 8.48 34.11 6.33
CA GLY A 285 9.77 33.47 6.55
C GLY A 285 10.89 34.48 6.34
N MET A 286 11.83 34.58 7.27
CA MET A 286 12.98 35.49 7.17
C MET A 286 14.29 34.72 7.42
N ARG A 287 15.13 34.63 6.39
CA ARG A 287 16.57 34.32 6.51
C ARG A 287 17.38 35.57 6.25
N VAL A 288 17.88 36.18 7.32
CA VAL A 288 18.64 37.43 7.26
C VAL A 288 20.10 37.16 7.60
N HIS A 289 21.01 37.64 6.75
CA HIS A 289 22.42 37.79 7.07
C HIS A 289 22.71 39.24 7.46
N THR A 290 23.21 39.45 8.68
CA THR A 290 23.82 40.70 9.11
C THR A 290 25.29 40.69 8.69
N LEU A 291 25.73 41.65 7.86
CA LEU A 291 27.15 41.80 7.52
C LEU A 291 27.95 42.11 8.80
N VAL A 292 29.18 41.61 8.89
CA VAL A 292 30.06 41.85 10.05
C VAL A 292 30.29 43.35 10.21
N GLY A 293 29.77 43.93 11.31
CA GLY A 293 29.89 45.35 11.63
C GLY A 293 28.61 46.19 11.47
N GLU A 294 27.52 45.63 10.95
CA GLU A 294 26.23 46.33 10.86
C GLU A 294 25.26 45.90 11.98
N THR A 295 24.61 46.87 12.62
CA THR A 295 23.52 46.68 13.60
C THR A 295 22.15 46.85 12.90
N GLY A 296 21.64 45.77 12.32
CA GLY A 296 20.28 45.70 11.78
C GLY A 296 19.50 44.55 12.41
N GLY A 297 18.28 44.80 12.88
CA GLY A 297 17.40 43.76 13.43
C GLY A 297 16.17 43.49 12.57
N VAL A 298 15.28 42.63 13.07
CA VAL A 298 14.03 42.19 12.43
C VAL A 298 13.06 43.37 12.17
N GLY A 299 13.19 44.46 12.92
CA GLY A 299 12.32 45.62 12.80
C GLY A 299 10.89 45.34 13.28
N ASN A 300 9.94 46.20 12.90
CA ASN A 300 8.55 46.09 13.37
C ASN A 300 7.79 45.02 12.55
N VAL A 301 7.30 43.97 13.23
CA VAL A 301 6.50 42.89 12.65
C VAL A 301 5.22 42.71 13.47
N LEU A 302 4.07 42.83 12.81
CA LEU A 302 2.75 42.69 13.41
C LEU A 302 2.13 41.36 12.95
N LEU A 303 1.80 40.49 13.92
CA LEU A 303 1.25 39.16 13.65
C LEU A 303 -0.24 39.13 13.97
N ALA A 304 -1.06 38.60 13.06
CA ALA A 304 -2.45 38.26 13.30
C ALA A 304 -2.60 36.82 13.88
N PRO A 305 -3.77 36.42 14.43
CA PRO A 305 -4.05 35.03 14.78
C PRO A 305 -3.81 34.06 13.61
N ASN A 306 -3.55 32.79 13.89
CA ASN A 306 -3.24 31.74 12.90
C ASN A 306 -2.03 32.03 11.97
N SER A 307 -1.34 33.16 12.12
CA SER A 307 -0.17 33.48 11.31
C SER A 307 1.06 32.68 11.76
N THR A 308 2.00 32.48 10.84
CA THR A 308 3.31 31.90 11.15
C THR A 308 4.41 32.89 10.84
N PHE A 309 5.29 33.13 11.79
CA PHE A 309 6.52 33.88 11.58
C PHE A 309 7.72 32.97 11.85
N TRP A 310 8.45 32.63 10.80
CA TRP A 310 9.64 31.82 10.86
C TRP A 310 10.89 32.69 10.66
N LEU A 311 11.78 32.66 11.63
CA LEU A 311 13.09 33.33 11.62
C LEU A 311 14.18 32.26 11.66
N GLY A 312 15.06 32.24 10.67
CA GLY A 312 16.16 31.28 10.64
C GLY A 312 17.43 31.86 10.02
N ALA A 313 18.60 31.59 10.59
CA ALA A 313 19.86 32.08 10.03
C ALA A 313 21.03 31.11 10.23
N SER A 314 22.02 31.20 9.34
CA SER A 314 23.33 30.55 9.49
C SER A 314 24.28 31.33 10.43
N TYR A 315 23.95 32.59 10.77
CA TYR A 315 24.68 33.49 11.68
C TYR A 315 23.72 34.17 12.66
N ILE A 316 24.22 35.01 13.59
CA ILE A 316 23.41 35.70 14.62
C ILE A 316 22.54 36.81 14.01
N PHE A 317 21.23 36.76 14.22
CA PHE A 317 20.30 37.88 13.99
C PHE A 317 19.86 38.56 15.29
N TYR A 318 19.41 39.82 15.20
CA TYR A 318 18.95 40.61 16.34
C TYR A 318 17.43 40.84 16.30
N ILE A 319 16.74 40.49 17.38
CA ILE A 319 15.35 40.91 17.61
C ILE A 319 15.41 42.22 18.38
N ASP A 320 15.32 43.33 17.65
CA ASP A 320 15.55 44.70 18.13
C ASP A 320 14.26 45.47 18.45
N LYS A 321 13.11 44.94 18.03
CA LYS A 321 11.77 45.47 18.33
C LYS A 321 10.89 44.41 19.01
N PRO A 322 9.87 44.82 19.79
CA PRO A 322 8.98 43.87 20.44
C PRO A 322 8.22 43.00 19.43
N ILE A 323 8.07 41.72 19.74
CA ILE A 323 7.22 40.80 18.96
C ILE A 323 6.09 40.32 19.88
N ASN A 324 4.86 40.63 19.51
CA ASN A 324 3.67 40.10 20.16
C ASN A 324 3.10 38.96 19.31
N VAL A 325 3.05 37.76 19.88
CA VAL A 325 2.52 36.57 19.21
C VAL A 325 1.11 36.29 19.77
N PRO A 326 0.04 36.57 19.00
CA PRO A 326 -1.32 36.36 19.47
C PRO A 326 -1.67 34.87 19.61
N ALA A 327 -2.81 34.58 20.24
CA ALA A 327 -3.33 33.22 20.35
C ALA A 327 -3.39 32.56 18.96
N THR A 328 -3.08 31.26 18.87
CA THR A 328 -3.01 30.45 17.63
C THR A 328 -1.91 30.82 16.63
N ALA A 329 -1.27 31.99 16.76
CA ALA A 329 -0.11 32.32 15.95
C ALA A 329 1.13 31.57 16.41
N ARG A 330 2.08 31.42 15.49
CA ARG A 330 3.32 30.70 15.71
C ARG A 330 4.53 31.58 15.42
N LEU A 331 5.47 31.60 16.35
CA LEU A 331 6.82 32.12 16.16
C LEU A 331 7.80 30.96 16.15
N GLU A 332 8.54 30.79 15.06
CA GLU A 332 9.58 29.78 14.92
C GLU A 332 10.95 30.46 14.86
N LEU A 333 11.84 30.12 15.80
CA LEU A 333 13.21 30.65 15.86
C LEU A 333 14.20 29.50 15.62
N ALA A 334 15.05 29.66 14.61
CA ALA A 334 16.05 28.68 14.19
C ALA A 334 17.45 29.30 14.04
N GLY A 335 18.49 28.59 14.47
CA GLY A 335 19.88 29.03 14.32
C GLY A 335 20.31 30.06 15.38
N GLY A 336 21.30 30.89 15.04
CA GLY A 336 21.85 31.90 15.96
C GLY A 336 21.00 33.17 16.05
N TRP A 337 20.64 33.58 17.26
CA TRP A 337 19.91 34.82 17.51
C TRP A 337 20.20 35.43 18.87
N VAL A 338 20.05 36.75 18.94
CA VAL A 338 20.14 37.54 20.17
C VAL A 338 18.86 38.34 20.30
N ASN A 339 18.12 38.08 21.38
CA ASN A 339 16.95 38.88 21.70
C ASN A 339 17.36 40.12 22.50
N GLN A 340 17.08 41.30 21.94
CA GLN A 340 17.33 42.61 22.55
C GLN A 340 16.02 43.32 22.92
N SER A 341 14.87 42.66 22.73
CA SER A 341 13.55 43.23 22.95
C SER A 341 12.60 42.25 23.65
N GLN A 342 11.34 42.67 23.82
CA GLN A 342 10.31 41.86 24.47
C GLN A 342 9.65 40.91 23.46
N ILE A 343 9.57 39.62 23.78
CA ILE A 343 8.73 38.67 23.04
C ILE A 343 7.60 38.22 23.96
N ASN A 344 6.37 38.59 23.63
CA ASN A 344 5.18 38.25 24.41
C ASN A 344 4.36 37.18 23.66
N LEU A 345 4.22 36.00 24.27
CA LEU A 345 3.36 34.93 23.75
C LEU A 345 2.05 34.93 24.52
N ALA A 346 0.95 35.16 23.81
CA ALA A 346 -0.39 35.08 24.37
C ALA A 346 -0.79 33.62 24.70
N PRO A 347 -1.79 33.40 25.56
CA PRO A 347 -2.34 32.07 25.79
C PRO A 347 -2.77 31.41 24.48
N GLY A 348 -2.34 30.17 24.25
CA GLY A 348 -2.59 29.43 23.01
C GLY A 348 -1.68 29.78 21.82
N ALA A 349 -0.71 30.69 21.97
CA ALA A 349 0.35 30.90 20.99
C ALA A 349 1.37 29.74 21.02
N THR A 350 2.13 29.57 19.94
CA THR A 350 3.22 28.58 19.86
C THR A 350 4.56 29.26 19.60
N LEU A 351 5.56 28.97 20.44
CA LEU A 351 6.97 29.27 20.19
C LEU A 351 7.69 27.97 19.82
N ARG A 352 8.29 27.90 18.65
CA ARG A 352 9.13 26.77 18.24
C ARG A 352 10.60 27.17 18.25
N LEU A 353 11.44 26.34 18.85
CA LEU A 353 12.87 26.58 19.00
C LEU A 353 13.67 25.47 18.32
N HIS A 354 14.43 25.82 17.28
CA HIS A 354 15.35 24.94 16.56
C HIS A 354 16.80 25.40 16.78
N ASP A 355 17.74 24.45 16.89
CA ASP A 355 19.20 24.63 16.97
C ASP A 355 19.67 26.02 17.45
N THR A 356 19.90 26.16 18.76
CA THR A 356 20.35 27.41 19.38
C THR A 356 21.85 27.45 19.64
N SER A 357 22.66 26.62 18.95
CA SER A 357 24.11 26.50 19.22
C SER A 357 24.87 27.82 19.13
N GLY A 358 24.34 28.82 18.40
CA GLY A 358 24.87 30.19 18.33
C GLY A 358 24.16 31.25 19.19
N SER A 359 23.01 30.95 19.80
CA SER A 359 22.20 31.96 20.52
C SER A 359 22.65 32.11 21.96
N THR A 360 23.20 33.29 22.30
CA THR A 360 23.81 33.53 23.62
C THR A 360 22.91 34.26 24.62
N ASN A 361 21.78 34.81 24.19
CA ASN A 361 20.85 35.54 25.05
C ASN A 361 19.40 35.41 24.53
N TRP A 362 18.56 34.67 25.26
CA TRP A 362 17.13 34.59 24.96
C TRP A 362 16.35 35.80 25.49
N GLY A 363 16.91 36.55 26.43
CA GLY A 363 16.35 37.82 26.91
C GLY A 363 14.94 37.67 27.51
N ALA A 364 14.13 38.71 27.36
CA ALA A 364 12.80 38.82 27.95
C ALA A 364 11.72 38.18 27.06
N ILE A 365 11.66 36.85 27.08
CA ILE A 365 10.58 36.06 26.49
C ILE A 365 9.59 35.69 27.60
N GLU A 366 8.35 36.14 27.45
CA GLU A 366 7.26 35.81 28.36
C GLU A 366 6.27 34.88 27.67
N ALA A 367 6.16 33.66 28.21
CA ALA A 367 5.21 32.65 27.76
C ALA A 367 4.16 32.43 28.85
N SER A 368 2.94 32.94 28.64
CA SER A 368 1.82 32.76 29.57
C SER A 368 0.72 31.94 28.91
N GLY A 369 0.54 30.69 29.31
CA GLY A 369 -0.41 29.76 28.67
C GLY A 369 -0.08 29.38 27.23
N ALA A 370 1.16 29.60 26.77
CA ALA A 370 1.63 29.27 25.42
C ALA A 370 2.23 27.86 25.35
N THR A 371 2.42 27.34 24.13
CA THR A 371 3.14 26.09 23.87
C THR A 371 4.55 26.39 23.37
N VAL A 372 5.56 25.79 24.00
CA VAL A 372 6.97 25.87 23.61
C VAL A 372 7.39 24.51 23.03
N GLU A 373 7.60 24.47 21.72
CA GLU A 373 8.04 23.31 20.97
C GLU A 373 9.57 23.29 20.84
N LEU A 374 10.20 22.19 21.24
CA LEU A 374 11.65 22.00 21.19
C LEU A 374 12.01 21.09 20.02
N GLY A 375 12.80 21.58 19.06
CA GLY A 375 13.16 20.84 17.84
C GLY A 375 14.47 20.04 17.91
N TYR A 376 15.40 20.43 18.77
CA TYR A 376 16.73 19.81 18.95
C TYR A 376 17.17 19.94 20.42
N ALA A 377 18.40 19.52 20.74
CA ALA A 377 18.98 19.64 22.08
C ALA A 377 19.14 21.11 22.51
N VAL A 378 18.22 21.56 23.36
CA VAL A 378 18.25 22.88 23.98
C VAL A 378 18.96 22.77 25.34
N PRO A 379 20.03 23.55 25.59
CA PRO A 379 20.65 23.60 26.90
C PRO A 379 19.70 24.13 27.97
N PHE A 380 19.67 23.50 29.14
CA PHE A 380 18.78 23.88 30.24
C PHE A 380 19.06 25.31 30.73
N SER A 381 20.33 25.76 30.71
CA SER A 381 20.71 27.15 30.95
C SER A 381 19.94 28.17 30.11
N ARG A 382 19.63 27.81 28.85
CA ARG A 382 18.90 28.66 27.91
C ARG A 382 17.41 28.60 28.17
N LEU A 383 16.89 27.38 28.32
CA LEU A 383 15.48 27.16 28.61
C LEU A 383 15.05 27.85 29.92
N ALA A 384 15.94 27.94 30.90
CA ALA A 384 15.73 28.62 32.18
C ALA A 384 15.60 30.16 32.06
N GLN A 385 15.97 30.76 30.93
CA GLN A 385 15.79 32.20 30.70
C GLN A 385 14.35 32.58 30.34
N LEU A 386 13.52 31.60 29.93
CA LEU A 386 12.11 31.83 29.63
C LEU A 386 11.32 32.13 30.90
N LYS A 387 10.58 33.23 30.92
CA LYS A 387 9.60 33.50 31.97
C LYS A 387 8.29 32.80 31.61
N THR A 388 7.96 31.75 32.35
CA THR A 388 6.80 30.90 32.09
C THR A 388 5.75 30.98 33.20
N SER A 389 4.49 30.82 32.80
CA SER A 389 3.38 30.53 33.72
C SER A 389 3.22 29.02 33.97
N SER A 390 2.44 28.63 34.99
CA SER A 390 2.06 27.23 35.23
C SER A 390 1.24 26.60 34.10
N ALA A 391 0.56 27.41 33.28
CA ALA A 391 -0.23 26.96 32.13
C ALA A 391 0.61 26.75 30.86
N THR A 392 1.88 27.17 30.85
CA THR A 392 2.78 27.03 29.70
C THR A 392 3.10 25.57 29.46
N LYS A 393 3.07 25.09 28.21
CA LYS A 393 3.39 23.70 27.87
C LYS A 393 4.75 23.60 27.19
N PHE A 394 5.58 22.63 27.56
CA PHE A 394 6.81 22.28 26.83
C PHE A 394 6.62 20.95 26.12
N VAL A 395 6.90 20.87 24.82
CA VAL A 395 6.65 19.68 24.01
C VAL A 395 7.83 19.39 23.09
N GLY A 396 8.18 18.13 22.90
CA GLY A 396 9.14 17.72 21.87
C GLY A 396 8.52 17.76 20.47
N TYR A 397 9.18 18.43 19.53
CA TYR A 397 8.72 18.51 18.14
C TYR A 397 9.17 17.28 17.35
N ASN A 398 8.25 16.64 16.61
CA ASN A 398 8.50 15.53 15.66
C ASN A 398 9.47 14.43 16.15
N GLY A 399 9.43 14.07 17.43
CA GLY A 399 10.30 13.01 17.98
C GLY A 399 11.78 13.39 18.16
N GLY A 400 12.15 14.65 17.93
CA GLY A 400 13.52 15.16 18.03
C GLY A 400 13.77 16.18 19.15
N GLY A 401 12.75 16.55 19.92
CA GLY A 401 12.91 17.54 20.99
C GLY A 401 13.82 17.01 22.10
N ALA A 402 14.82 17.81 22.49
CA ALA A 402 15.76 17.40 23.52
C ALA A 402 16.12 18.54 24.49
N VAL A 403 16.41 18.19 25.74
CA VAL A 403 16.89 19.10 26.78
C VAL A 403 18.19 18.56 27.35
N ALA A 404 19.28 19.29 27.17
CA ALA A 404 20.56 18.98 27.79
C ALA A 404 20.64 19.68 29.16
N LEU A 405 20.76 18.93 30.25
CA LEU A 405 20.82 19.44 31.61
C LEU A 405 22.19 20.06 31.97
N GLU A 406 23.21 19.85 31.14
CA GLU A 406 24.57 20.44 31.30
C GLU A 406 25.23 20.09 32.64
N GLY A 407 25.06 18.85 33.10
CA GLY A 407 25.58 18.35 34.38
C GLY A 407 24.84 18.87 35.62
N LYS A 408 23.78 19.67 35.45
CA LYS A 408 23.04 20.28 36.56
C LYS A 408 22.04 19.31 37.18
N THR A 409 21.67 19.61 38.41
CA THR A 409 20.53 18.99 39.10
C THR A 409 19.26 19.78 38.80
N VAL A 410 18.26 19.13 38.21
CA VAL A 410 17.00 19.73 37.79
C VAL A 410 15.83 18.95 38.36
N ASN A 411 14.91 19.65 39.03
CA ASN A 411 13.60 19.11 39.40
C ASN A 411 12.57 19.59 38.36
N LEU A 412 12.08 18.70 37.51
CA LEU A 412 11.08 19.04 36.51
C LEU A 412 9.68 19.19 37.12
N ALA A 413 9.41 18.55 38.27
CA ALA A 413 8.11 18.60 38.93
C ALA A 413 7.80 19.96 39.57
N THR A 414 8.82 20.75 39.92
CA THR A 414 8.66 22.07 40.56
C THR A 414 8.79 23.24 39.58
N ARG A 415 9.03 22.98 38.29
CA ARG A 415 9.19 24.03 37.29
C ARG A 415 7.84 24.65 36.92
N ALA A 416 7.79 25.97 36.75
CA ALA A 416 6.61 26.65 36.21
C ALA A 416 6.34 26.20 34.76
N GLY A 417 5.25 25.46 34.56
CA GLY A 417 4.79 24.95 33.27
C GLY A 417 4.57 23.43 33.27
N ILE A 418 3.75 22.95 32.34
CA ILE A 418 3.45 21.54 32.12
C ILE A 418 4.43 20.99 31.08
N TRP A 419 5.30 20.06 31.49
CA TRP A 419 6.15 19.33 30.55
C TRP A 419 5.36 18.17 29.93
N SER A 420 5.23 18.19 28.62
CA SER A 420 4.97 16.97 27.87
C SER A 420 6.29 16.20 27.83
N LEU A 421 6.37 15.19 28.69
CA LEU A 421 7.46 14.22 28.69
C LEU A 421 7.39 13.28 27.48
N GLU A 422 6.39 13.44 26.61
CA GLU A 422 6.23 12.68 25.39
C GLU A 422 7.13 13.23 24.29
N LYS A 423 7.81 12.33 23.55
CA LYS A 423 8.69 12.68 22.44
C LYS A 423 9.82 13.64 22.83
N LEU A 424 10.19 13.64 24.10
CA LEU A 424 11.24 14.48 24.68
C LEU A 424 12.42 13.60 25.09
N THR A 425 13.62 14.02 24.70
CA THR A 425 14.88 13.45 25.18
C THR A 425 15.47 14.35 26.24
N ILE A 426 15.76 13.84 27.43
CA ILE A 426 16.46 14.59 28.47
C ILE A 426 17.84 13.96 28.67
N SER A 427 18.89 14.78 28.65
CA SER A 427 20.25 14.26 28.71
C SER A 427 21.22 15.01 29.61
N GLY A 428 22.23 14.30 30.11
CA GLY A 428 23.45 14.87 30.70
C GLY A 428 23.23 15.69 31.97
N GLY A 429 22.81 15.07 33.08
CA GLY A 429 22.64 15.72 34.39
C GLY A 429 21.90 14.87 35.42
N THR A 430 21.42 15.49 36.51
CA THR A 430 20.67 14.81 37.58
C THR A 430 19.21 15.26 37.59
N LEU A 431 18.26 14.32 37.63
CA LEU A 431 16.83 14.59 37.73
C LEU A 431 16.31 14.21 39.12
N THR A 432 15.79 15.17 39.88
CA THR A 432 15.24 14.99 41.24
C THR A 432 13.71 15.08 41.30
N GLY A 433 13.05 15.02 40.14
CA GLY A 433 11.61 14.89 40.01
C GLY A 433 11.21 14.91 38.54
N LEU A 434 10.50 13.88 38.07
CA LEU A 434 10.02 13.77 36.69
C LEU A 434 8.53 14.10 36.56
N ALA A 435 7.73 13.83 37.59
CA ALA A 435 6.29 14.06 37.58
C ALA A 435 5.80 14.70 38.89
N ASN A 436 4.78 15.55 38.79
CA ASN A 436 4.11 16.13 39.95
C ASN A 436 3.28 15.03 40.64
N GLY A 437 3.69 14.63 41.85
CA GLY A 437 3.08 13.49 42.57
C GLY A 437 3.70 12.11 42.28
N GLY A 438 4.85 12.05 41.59
CA GLY A 438 5.66 10.83 41.49
C GLY A 438 5.13 9.76 40.54
N THR A 439 4.10 10.01 39.72
CA THR A 439 3.58 9.06 38.72
C THR A 439 3.78 9.59 37.29
N ILE A 440 4.48 8.81 36.47
CA ILE A 440 4.70 9.02 35.04
C ILE A 440 3.59 8.29 34.28
N ASN A 441 2.74 9.06 33.61
CA ASN A 441 1.62 8.56 32.81
C ASN A 441 1.69 9.24 31.43
N LEU A 442 2.23 8.52 30.44
CA LEU A 442 2.54 9.06 29.11
C LEU A 442 1.67 8.40 28.05
N ALA A 443 1.26 9.16 27.03
CA ALA A 443 0.65 8.58 25.83
C ALA A 443 1.69 7.99 24.85
N SER A 444 3.00 8.25 25.06
CA SER A 444 4.08 7.84 24.15
C SER A 444 5.40 7.56 24.89
N THR A 445 6.55 7.85 24.27
CA THR A 445 7.88 7.53 24.77
C THR A 445 8.60 8.75 25.37
N LEU A 446 9.19 8.59 26.56
CA LEU A 446 10.16 9.48 27.19
C LEU A 446 11.57 8.90 27.05
N TYR A 447 12.52 9.67 26.56
CA TYR A 447 13.92 9.26 26.44
C TYR A 447 14.80 9.97 27.47
N LEU A 448 15.59 9.20 28.20
CA LEU A 448 16.48 9.64 29.27
C LEU A 448 17.87 9.09 28.96
N THR A 449 18.84 9.97 28.69
CA THR A 449 20.17 9.55 28.21
C THR A 449 21.29 10.23 28.99
N ASP A 450 22.25 9.47 29.51
CA ASP A 450 23.34 10.02 30.35
C ASP A 450 22.83 10.83 31.56
N VAL A 451 21.78 10.35 32.23
CA VAL A 451 21.15 11.02 33.39
C VAL A 451 21.28 10.23 34.68
N ARG A 452 21.41 10.92 35.82
CA ARG A 452 21.23 10.36 37.16
C ARG A 452 19.79 10.61 37.64
N LEU A 453 18.98 9.58 37.74
CA LEU A 453 17.60 9.63 38.23
C LEU A 453 17.59 9.52 39.76
N ALA A 454 17.50 10.65 40.44
CA ALA A 454 17.63 10.78 41.89
C ALA A 454 16.28 11.07 42.60
N ALA A 455 15.18 10.65 42.00
CA ALA A 455 13.85 10.73 42.62
C ALA A 455 13.02 9.49 42.35
N ALA A 456 12.19 9.15 43.33
CA ALA A 456 11.27 8.04 43.21
C ALA A 456 10.16 8.37 42.22
N ASN A 457 9.90 7.46 41.28
CA ASN A 457 8.82 7.60 40.30
C ASN A 457 8.13 6.25 40.06
N ASN A 458 6.86 6.31 39.69
CA ASN A 458 6.04 5.18 39.28
C ASN A 458 5.68 5.32 37.80
N ILE A 459 6.01 4.34 36.97
CA ILE A 459 5.63 4.29 35.55
C ILE A 459 4.29 3.56 35.46
N ALA A 460 3.22 4.28 35.14
CA ALA A 460 1.86 3.75 35.07
C ALA A 460 1.41 3.46 33.63
N ALA A 461 1.88 4.24 32.65
CA ALA A 461 1.57 4.04 31.23
C ALA A 461 2.67 4.62 30.32
N GLY A 462 2.62 4.24 29.04
CA GLY A 462 3.60 4.64 28.03
C GLY A 462 4.96 3.97 28.20
N ARG A 463 5.97 4.49 27.51
CA ARG A 463 7.33 3.90 27.48
C ARG A 463 8.35 4.90 28.01
N THR A 464 9.19 4.47 28.96
CA THR A 464 10.36 5.24 29.39
C THR A 464 11.62 4.50 28.98
N VAL A 465 12.50 5.14 28.22
CA VAL A 465 13.77 4.57 27.77
C VAL A 465 14.89 5.26 28.51
N VAL A 466 15.65 4.52 29.31
CA VAL A 466 16.85 4.98 29.99
C VAL A 466 18.06 4.38 29.28
N SER A 467 18.94 5.23 28.76
CA SER A 467 20.08 4.82 27.92
C SER A 467 21.36 5.60 28.23
N GLY A 468 22.46 5.29 27.54
CA GLY A 468 23.77 5.90 27.80
C GLY A 468 24.35 5.52 29.16
N ALA A 469 25.20 6.38 29.71
CA ALA A 469 25.82 6.25 31.03
C ALA A 469 24.86 6.70 32.17
N SER A 470 23.58 6.31 32.08
CA SER A 470 22.55 6.71 33.05
C SER A 470 22.64 5.90 34.35
N THR A 471 22.22 6.51 35.46
CA THR A 471 22.17 5.85 36.78
C THR A 471 20.80 6.01 37.42
N ILE A 472 20.17 4.92 37.80
CA ILE A 472 18.95 4.90 38.63
C ILE A 472 19.40 4.97 40.10
N ALA A 473 19.27 6.14 40.72
CA ALA A 473 19.76 6.43 42.06
C ALA A 473 18.65 6.49 43.12
N ALA A 474 17.39 6.32 42.72
CA ALA A 474 16.21 6.28 43.59
C ALA A 474 15.21 5.22 43.09
N PRO A 475 14.26 4.77 43.93
CA PRO A 475 13.35 3.69 43.56
C PRO A 475 12.49 4.00 42.33
N LEU A 476 12.37 3.04 41.42
CA LEU A 476 11.51 3.15 40.24
C LEU A 476 10.51 1.98 40.25
N SER A 477 9.21 2.28 40.31
CA SER A 477 8.17 1.26 40.29
C SER A 477 7.44 1.22 38.94
N LEU A 478 6.97 0.03 38.55
CA LEU A 478 6.08 -0.18 37.42
C LEU A 478 4.71 -0.66 37.95
N SER A 479 3.68 0.13 37.67
CA SER A 479 2.27 -0.24 37.88
C SER A 479 1.55 -0.54 36.57
N GLY A 480 2.27 -0.39 35.46
CA GLY A 480 1.86 -0.56 34.08
C GLY A 480 3.03 -0.13 33.18
N GLY A 481 2.74 0.37 31.99
CA GLY A 481 3.75 0.94 31.08
C GLY A 481 4.96 0.04 30.78
N THR A 482 6.00 0.61 30.17
CA THR A 482 7.25 -0.09 29.87
C THR A 482 8.46 0.74 30.27
N LEU A 483 9.40 0.14 30.99
CA LEU A 483 10.73 0.68 31.25
C LEU A 483 11.76 -0.07 30.42
N SER A 484 12.50 0.62 29.55
CA SER A 484 13.58 0.04 28.74
C SER A 484 14.93 0.56 29.20
N LEU A 485 15.81 -0.31 29.65
CA LEU A 485 17.16 0.03 30.15
C LEU A 485 18.22 -0.41 29.13
N GLY A 486 19.03 0.51 28.63
CA GLY A 486 20.06 0.26 27.61
C GLY A 486 21.35 1.06 27.83
N GLY A 487 22.38 0.82 27.03
CA GLY A 487 23.69 1.46 27.18
C GLY A 487 24.50 0.93 28.37
N THR A 488 25.24 1.80 29.06
CA THR A 488 26.11 1.49 30.21
C THR A 488 25.44 1.81 31.55
N TRP A 489 24.13 1.63 31.61
CA TRP A 489 23.30 2.00 32.75
C TRP A 489 23.70 1.30 34.05
N LYS A 490 23.41 1.96 35.19
CA LYS A 490 23.58 1.44 36.56
C LYS A 490 22.29 1.57 37.35
N ASN A 491 22.03 0.63 38.24
CA ASN A 491 20.97 0.71 39.23
C ASN A 491 21.59 0.66 40.64
N GLU A 492 21.62 1.82 41.30
CA GLU A 492 22.08 1.99 42.69
C GLU A 492 20.90 1.92 43.68
N SER A 493 19.70 1.55 43.21
CA SER A 493 18.47 1.50 44.00
C SER A 493 17.64 0.26 43.65
N VAL A 494 16.32 0.35 43.77
CA VAL A 494 15.38 -0.74 43.46
C VAL A 494 14.54 -0.39 42.24
N VAL A 495 14.54 -1.27 41.24
CA VAL A 495 13.51 -1.31 40.20
C VAL A 495 12.51 -2.38 40.59
N SER A 496 11.22 -2.05 40.67
CA SER A 496 10.17 -2.97 41.15
C SER A 496 8.89 -2.82 40.34
N GLY A 497 7.98 -3.77 40.47
CA GLY A 497 6.66 -3.64 39.88
C GLY A 497 5.80 -4.88 40.12
N ALA A 498 4.49 -4.64 40.23
CA ALA A 498 3.48 -5.71 40.28
C ALA A 498 2.76 -5.87 38.93
N ALA A 499 3.07 -5.01 37.96
CA ALA A 499 2.56 -5.01 36.60
C ALA A 499 3.54 -4.26 35.68
N GLY A 500 3.20 -4.13 34.39
CA GLY A 500 4.05 -3.46 33.41
C GLY A 500 5.19 -4.32 32.89
N ARG A 501 6.04 -3.74 32.04
CA ARG A 501 7.15 -4.45 31.38
C ARG A 501 8.50 -3.80 31.64
N LEU A 502 9.47 -4.57 32.13
CA LEU A 502 10.87 -4.17 32.23
C LEU A 502 11.68 -4.80 31.10
N LYS A 503 12.13 -3.98 30.14
CA LYS A 503 13.03 -4.41 29.07
C LYS A 503 14.47 -4.09 29.42
N LEU A 504 15.32 -5.11 29.47
CA LEU A 504 16.77 -4.97 29.55
C LEU A 504 17.32 -5.06 28.11
N ALA A 505 17.69 -3.93 27.51
CA ALA A 505 18.25 -3.85 26.16
C ALA A 505 19.78 -4.04 26.12
N THR A 506 20.47 -3.88 27.24
CA THR A 506 21.88 -4.22 27.41
C THR A 506 22.15 -4.76 28.81
N TRP A 507 23.25 -5.50 28.97
CA TRP A 507 23.71 -5.92 30.30
C TRP A 507 24.23 -4.71 31.10
N SER A 508 23.80 -4.59 32.36
CA SER A 508 24.25 -3.53 33.25
C SER A 508 25.66 -3.79 33.78
N THR A 509 26.41 -2.71 34.02
CA THR A 509 27.65 -2.78 34.81
C THR A 509 27.38 -2.97 36.31
N SER A 510 26.17 -2.65 36.78
CA SER A 510 25.71 -2.86 38.15
C SER A 510 24.17 -2.90 38.14
N PRO A 511 23.54 -4.07 37.96
CA PRO A 511 22.09 -4.19 37.77
C PRO A 511 21.27 -3.90 39.03
N GLY A 512 21.91 -3.78 40.19
CA GLY A 512 21.25 -3.48 41.46
C GLY A 512 20.19 -4.52 41.84
N THR A 513 19.16 -4.08 42.54
CA THR A 513 18.00 -4.92 42.89
C THR A 513 16.87 -4.73 41.88
N ILE A 514 16.41 -5.85 41.27
CA ILE A 514 15.25 -5.88 40.38
C ILE A 514 14.14 -6.73 41.04
N ALA A 515 13.25 -6.09 41.79
CA ALA A 515 12.18 -6.73 42.54
C ALA A 515 10.85 -6.70 41.78
N MET A 516 10.82 -7.27 40.58
CA MET A 516 9.56 -7.52 39.85
C MET A 516 8.81 -8.69 40.49
N THR A 517 7.54 -8.49 40.86
CA THR A 517 6.67 -9.50 41.50
C THR A 517 5.38 -9.78 40.71
N GLY A 518 5.33 -9.28 39.48
CA GLY A 518 4.23 -9.40 38.52
C GLY A 518 4.62 -8.66 37.23
N GLY A 519 3.78 -8.68 36.21
CA GLY A 519 4.13 -8.14 34.88
C GLY A 519 5.22 -8.95 34.20
N SER A 520 6.00 -8.33 33.29
CA SER A 520 7.00 -9.04 32.50
C SER A 520 8.41 -8.46 32.55
N VAL A 521 9.41 -9.33 32.41
CA VAL A 521 10.82 -8.96 32.23
C VAL A 521 11.32 -9.48 30.90
N GLN A 522 11.82 -8.58 30.05
CA GLN A 522 12.27 -8.89 28.71
C GLN A 522 13.79 -8.73 28.57
N ILE A 523 14.45 -9.69 27.91
CA ILE A 523 15.86 -9.59 27.52
C ILE A 523 15.97 -9.28 26.03
N GLY A 524 16.53 -8.11 25.72
CA GLY A 524 16.70 -7.58 24.37
C GLY A 524 18.12 -7.68 23.82
N PHE A 525 18.98 -8.56 24.35
CA PHE A 525 20.36 -8.73 23.89
C PHE A 525 20.85 -10.17 24.01
N ASN A 526 21.86 -10.52 23.24
CA ASN A 526 22.37 -11.89 23.16
C ASN A 526 23.09 -12.31 24.45
N GLN A 527 22.75 -13.47 25.02
CA GLN A 527 23.40 -14.03 26.21
C GLN A 527 23.34 -15.56 26.29
N ASN A 528 24.07 -16.13 27.24
CA ASN A 528 23.89 -17.52 27.66
C ASN A 528 22.84 -17.64 28.79
N PHE A 529 22.12 -18.76 28.84
CA PHE A 529 21.11 -19.02 29.88
C PHE A 529 21.70 -19.04 31.30
N SER A 530 22.94 -19.50 31.47
CA SER A 530 23.64 -19.47 32.76
C SER A 530 23.80 -18.06 33.32
N GLN A 531 24.03 -17.07 32.45
CA GLN A 531 24.11 -15.65 32.84
C GLN A 531 22.73 -15.10 33.19
N LEU A 532 21.68 -15.54 32.48
CA LEU A 532 20.30 -15.18 32.77
C LEU A 532 19.89 -15.50 34.21
N LEU A 533 20.26 -16.69 34.69
CA LEU A 533 19.97 -17.15 36.05
C LEU A 533 20.68 -16.33 37.15
N THR A 534 21.67 -15.52 36.79
CA THR A 534 22.36 -14.62 37.75
C THR A 534 21.68 -13.26 37.90
N LEU A 535 20.70 -12.94 37.05
CA LEU A 535 19.96 -11.69 37.19
C LEU A 535 19.16 -11.73 38.51
N PRO A 536 19.31 -10.71 39.38
CA PRO A 536 18.56 -10.62 40.62
C PRO A 536 17.14 -10.12 40.35
N VAL A 537 16.40 -10.85 39.53
CA VAL A 537 14.97 -10.63 39.26
C VAL A 537 14.14 -11.33 40.34
N GLY A 538 13.00 -10.74 40.70
CA GLY A 538 12.02 -11.39 41.58
C GLY A 538 11.28 -12.53 40.88
N SER A 539 9.95 -12.49 40.91
CA SER A 539 9.06 -13.46 40.28
C SER A 539 8.06 -12.71 39.41
N PRO A 540 8.47 -12.25 38.20
CA PRO A 540 7.52 -11.68 37.25
C PRO A 540 6.50 -12.76 36.83
N ASP A 541 5.39 -12.35 36.24
CA ASP A 541 4.44 -13.31 35.66
C ASP A 541 5.08 -13.96 34.42
N GLU A 542 5.72 -13.15 33.58
CA GLU A 542 6.31 -13.59 32.31
C GLU A 542 7.76 -13.13 32.15
N PHE A 543 8.57 -14.01 31.57
CA PHE A 543 9.95 -13.74 31.19
C PHE A 543 10.09 -13.89 29.68
N GLU A 544 10.37 -12.77 29.02
CA GLU A 544 10.31 -12.63 27.57
C GLU A 544 11.73 -12.65 26.97
N ILE A 545 11.93 -13.49 25.96
CA ILE A 545 13.16 -13.52 25.17
C ILE A 545 12.94 -12.70 23.91
N GLY A 546 13.43 -11.46 23.89
CA GLY A 546 13.39 -10.55 22.73
C GLY A 546 14.68 -10.53 21.91
N SER A 547 15.60 -11.48 22.14
CA SER A 547 16.89 -11.59 21.45
C SER A 547 17.42 -13.02 21.51
N THR A 548 18.71 -13.27 21.23
CA THR A 548 19.24 -14.64 21.24
C THR A 548 19.65 -15.09 22.65
N VAL A 549 19.07 -16.18 23.13
CA VAL A 549 19.51 -16.88 24.34
C VAL A 549 20.03 -18.27 23.97
N ASN A 550 21.31 -18.49 24.22
CA ASN A 550 21.96 -19.79 24.00
C ASN A 550 21.88 -20.63 25.28
N LEU A 551 21.32 -21.83 25.19
CA LEU A 551 21.20 -22.76 26.31
C LEU A 551 22.48 -23.56 26.57
N GLN A 552 23.44 -23.58 25.63
CA GLN A 552 24.71 -24.30 25.77
C GLN A 552 24.53 -25.79 26.14
N ASN A 553 23.56 -26.43 25.52
CA ASN A 553 23.10 -27.81 25.76
C ASN A 553 22.48 -28.03 27.15
N ALA A 554 22.09 -26.97 27.85
CA ALA A 554 21.33 -27.09 29.09
C ALA A 554 19.87 -27.49 28.81
N THR A 555 19.25 -28.08 29.84
CA THR A 555 17.83 -28.37 29.88
C THR A 555 17.11 -27.32 30.72
N ILE A 556 16.09 -26.69 30.16
CA ILE A 556 15.12 -25.88 30.88
C ILE A 556 13.93 -26.76 31.22
N ASN A 557 13.57 -26.84 32.51
CA ASN A 557 12.29 -27.40 32.92
C ASN A 557 11.32 -26.25 33.27
N LEU A 558 10.36 -26.00 32.39
CA LEU A 558 9.36 -24.94 32.53
C LEU A 558 8.56 -25.08 33.84
N ALA A 559 8.37 -26.30 34.34
CA ALA A 559 7.65 -26.56 35.58
C ALA A 559 8.39 -26.04 36.84
N THR A 560 9.71 -25.82 36.74
CA THR A 560 10.55 -25.36 37.85
C THR A 560 10.81 -23.86 37.83
N LEU A 561 10.43 -23.18 36.74
CA LEU A 561 10.61 -21.75 36.60
C LEU A 561 9.55 -21.01 37.44
N PRO A 562 9.92 -19.97 38.20
CA PRO A 562 8.97 -19.19 38.98
C PRO A 562 8.08 -18.26 38.13
N TRP A 563 8.27 -18.25 36.81
CA TRP A 563 7.65 -17.36 35.81
C TRP A 563 7.37 -18.13 34.51
N ASP A 564 6.43 -17.65 33.69
CA ASP A 564 6.15 -18.20 32.35
C ASP A 564 7.25 -17.78 31.38
N LEU A 565 7.75 -18.71 30.56
CA LEU A 565 8.76 -18.41 29.55
C LEU A 565 8.08 -18.12 28.22
N GLN A 566 8.30 -16.91 27.69
CA GLN A 566 7.88 -16.53 26.34
C GLN A 566 9.08 -16.25 25.43
N VAL A 567 9.01 -16.73 24.19
CA VAL A 567 9.96 -16.37 23.13
C VAL A 567 9.32 -15.42 22.14
N GLY A 568 10.00 -14.31 21.87
CA GLY A 568 9.46 -13.24 21.05
C GLY A 568 8.44 -12.38 21.78
N VAL A 569 8.17 -11.22 21.22
CA VAL A 569 7.08 -10.33 21.62
C VAL A 569 6.64 -9.50 20.42
N ALA A 570 5.35 -9.24 20.27
CA ALA A 570 4.78 -8.56 19.09
C ALA A 570 5.40 -7.19 18.76
N ASP A 571 5.93 -6.46 19.74
CA ASP A 571 6.41 -5.08 19.58
C ASP A 571 7.95 -4.93 19.46
N ASP A 572 8.71 -6.03 19.42
CA ASP A 572 10.19 -6.00 19.36
C ASP A 572 10.77 -7.09 18.44
N ALA A 573 12.10 -7.15 18.30
CA ALA A 573 12.77 -8.15 17.46
C ALA A 573 12.42 -9.60 17.87
N SER A 574 12.28 -10.47 16.87
CA SER A 574 11.95 -11.88 17.08
C SER A 574 12.97 -12.58 17.98
N GLY A 575 12.49 -13.21 19.06
CA GLY A 575 13.32 -13.91 20.02
C GLY A 575 13.94 -15.17 19.43
N MET A 576 15.10 -15.60 19.93
CA MET A 576 15.69 -16.88 19.54
C MET A 576 16.19 -17.66 20.76
N LEU A 577 15.68 -18.87 20.94
CA LEU A 577 16.26 -19.87 21.82
C LEU A 577 17.09 -20.84 21.01
N GLN A 578 18.29 -21.18 21.47
CA GLN A 578 19.14 -22.11 20.72
C GLN A 578 19.99 -23.08 21.55
N ASN A 579 20.29 -24.23 20.95
CA ASN A 579 21.21 -25.27 21.43
C ASN A 579 20.88 -25.80 22.83
N GLY A 580 19.76 -26.50 22.98
CA GLY A 580 19.41 -27.10 24.27
C GLY A 580 18.07 -27.82 24.27
N VAL A 581 17.60 -28.11 25.47
CA VAL A 581 16.39 -28.91 25.70
C VAL A 581 15.37 -28.10 26.49
N ILE A 582 14.11 -28.12 26.08
CA ILE A 582 13.00 -27.50 26.80
C ILE A 582 12.03 -28.62 27.19
N SER A 583 11.65 -28.69 28.45
CA SER A 583 10.79 -29.74 28.99
C SER A 583 9.78 -29.18 29.98
N ALA A 584 8.67 -29.89 30.18
CA ALA A 584 7.70 -29.55 31.21
C ALA A 584 7.12 -30.82 31.84
N THR A 585 7.33 -31.00 33.15
CA THR A 585 6.84 -32.19 33.87
C THR A 585 5.39 -32.08 34.35
N ASN A 586 4.78 -30.90 34.25
CA ASN A 586 3.43 -30.60 34.73
C ASN A 586 2.46 -30.15 33.62
N GLY A 587 2.83 -30.28 32.35
CA GLY A 587 2.02 -29.82 31.21
C GLY A 587 2.06 -28.31 30.95
N ARG A 588 2.98 -27.56 31.57
CA ARG A 588 3.18 -26.14 31.24
C ARG A 588 3.75 -26.01 29.82
N ALA A 589 3.10 -25.23 28.96
CA ALA A 589 3.53 -25.00 27.58
C ALA A 589 4.64 -23.94 27.49
N LEU A 590 5.49 -24.04 26.47
CA LEU A 590 6.33 -22.96 26.00
C LEU A 590 5.48 -22.02 25.15
N ARG A 591 5.45 -20.73 25.48
CA ARG A 591 4.76 -19.73 24.66
C ARG A 591 5.73 -19.11 23.66
N VAL A 592 5.31 -18.99 22.41
CA VAL A 592 6.07 -18.27 21.38
C VAL A 592 5.14 -17.33 20.63
N GLU A 593 5.45 -16.04 20.66
CA GLU A 593 4.69 -15.02 19.93
C GLU A 593 5.32 -14.77 18.56
N GLU A 594 6.60 -14.39 18.51
CA GLU A 594 7.38 -14.29 17.27
C GLU A 594 8.83 -14.69 17.50
N GLY A 595 9.23 -15.89 17.06
CA GLY A 595 10.56 -16.37 17.40
C GLY A 595 11.08 -17.60 16.68
N THR A 596 12.34 -17.91 16.98
CA THR A 596 13.07 -19.05 16.44
C THR A 596 13.52 -20.00 17.55
N LEU A 597 13.27 -21.29 17.36
CA LEU A 597 13.80 -22.39 18.18
C LEU A 597 14.88 -23.11 17.36
N SER A 598 16.15 -22.78 17.56
CA SER A 598 17.26 -23.27 16.73
C SER A 598 18.04 -24.37 17.43
N ASN A 599 18.15 -25.56 16.84
CA ASN A 599 18.79 -26.73 17.50
C ASN A 599 18.17 -27.02 18.88
N ILE A 600 16.85 -26.95 18.98
CA ILE A 600 16.11 -27.23 20.22
C ILE A 600 15.50 -28.63 20.16
N GLU A 601 15.63 -29.35 21.27
CA GLU A 601 14.78 -30.48 21.60
C GLU A 601 13.65 -30.02 22.52
N LEU A 602 12.41 -30.14 22.05
CA LEU A 602 11.20 -29.76 22.77
C LEU A 602 10.49 -31.01 23.30
N LEU A 603 10.39 -31.11 24.63
CA LEU A 603 9.63 -32.10 25.40
C LEU A 603 8.55 -31.43 26.26
N ALA A 604 7.94 -30.38 25.74
CA ALA A 604 6.85 -29.62 26.35
C ALA A 604 5.90 -29.19 25.23
N ASP A 605 4.63 -28.96 25.58
CA ASP A 605 3.68 -28.37 24.65
C ASP A 605 4.19 -27.00 24.19
N LEU A 606 3.90 -26.65 22.94
CA LEU A 606 4.19 -25.35 22.35
C LEU A 606 2.86 -24.65 22.05
N ASP A 607 2.70 -23.46 22.59
CA ASP A 607 1.58 -22.57 22.27
C ASP A 607 2.09 -21.36 21.48
N SER A 608 1.67 -21.28 20.22
CA SER A 608 2.14 -20.27 19.28
C SER A 608 1.09 -19.20 18.99
N ALA A 609 1.35 -17.98 19.44
CA ALA A 609 0.47 -16.83 19.19
C ALA A 609 0.80 -16.07 17.89
N GLY A 610 1.89 -16.42 17.21
CA GLY A 610 2.34 -15.81 15.96
C GLY A 610 3.42 -16.66 15.28
N SER A 611 4.40 -16.06 14.59
CA SER A 611 5.34 -16.85 13.77
C SER A 611 6.38 -17.59 14.62
N THR A 612 6.35 -18.92 14.64
CA THR A 612 7.36 -19.76 15.30
C THR A 612 8.14 -20.60 14.31
N THR A 613 9.45 -20.45 14.26
CA THR A 613 10.31 -21.23 13.36
C THR A 613 11.24 -22.17 14.12
N PHE A 614 11.12 -23.47 13.89
CA PHE A 614 12.17 -24.43 14.26
C PHE A 614 13.25 -24.44 13.18
N ALA A 615 14.47 -24.08 13.54
CA ALA A 615 15.59 -23.88 12.62
C ALA A 615 16.86 -24.62 13.05
N GLY A 616 17.90 -24.50 12.23
CA GLY A 616 19.22 -25.08 12.50
C GLY A 616 19.38 -26.50 11.93
N ALA A 617 20.36 -27.23 12.48
CA ALA A 617 20.73 -28.56 12.02
C ALA A 617 19.66 -29.60 12.38
N SER A 618 19.05 -29.48 13.57
CA SER A 618 18.03 -30.40 14.05
C SER A 618 16.89 -29.68 14.76
N ALA A 619 15.68 -30.18 14.59
CA ALA A 619 14.53 -29.86 15.42
C ALA A 619 13.94 -31.18 15.92
N THR A 620 13.85 -31.36 17.24
CA THR A 620 13.27 -32.57 17.82
C THR A 620 12.08 -32.19 18.69
N VAL A 621 10.94 -32.80 18.45
CA VAL A 621 9.72 -32.60 19.24
C VAL A 621 9.26 -33.96 19.74
N ARG A 622 9.10 -34.10 21.05
CA ARG A 622 8.71 -35.36 21.71
C ARG A 622 7.64 -35.14 22.76
N ASN A 623 6.59 -35.96 22.78
CA ASN A 623 5.54 -35.90 23.81
C ASN A 623 4.96 -34.49 24.00
N ALA A 624 4.67 -33.83 22.88
CA ALA A 624 4.25 -32.44 22.88
C ALA A 624 3.09 -32.24 21.91
N SER A 625 2.19 -31.35 22.30
CA SER A 625 1.23 -30.73 21.40
C SER A 625 1.82 -29.46 20.81
N LEU A 626 1.63 -29.26 19.51
CA LEU A 626 1.95 -28.01 18.82
C LEU A 626 0.62 -27.31 18.50
N SER A 627 0.29 -26.26 19.24
CA SER A 627 -0.94 -25.48 19.12
C SER A 627 -0.68 -24.04 18.65
N GLY A 628 -1.70 -23.42 18.07
CA GLY A 628 -1.62 -22.05 17.58
C GLY A 628 -1.43 -21.94 16.07
N THR A 629 -0.90 -20.83 15.58
CA THR A 629 -0.77 -20.56 14.13
C THR A 629 0.66 -20.22 13.74
N GLY A 630 1.07 -20.50 12.51
CA GLY A 630 2.35 -20.01 11.99
C GLY A 630 3.58 -20.77 12.49
N ILE A 631 3.41 -22.04 12.89
CA ILE A 631 4.51 -22.91 13.29
C ILE A 631 5.16 -23.50 12.04
N SER A 632 6.43 -23.22 11.81
CA SER A 632 7.21 -23.75 10.70
C SER A 632 8.39 -24.57 11.19
N ILE A 633 8.51 -25.82 10.73
CA ILE A 633 9.66 -26.69 10.97
C ILE A 633 10.51 -26.75 9.71
N SER A 634 11.55 -25.92 9.69
CA SER A 634 12.43 -25.68 8.55
C SER A 634 13.90 -26.05 8.81
N SER A 635 14.17 -26.88 9.83
CA SER A 635 15.50 -27.40 10.14
C SER A 635 16.01 -28.36 9.05
N THR A 636 17.32 -28.62 9.02
CA THR A 636 17.92 -29.60 8.09
C THR A 636 17.38 -31.02 8.34
N ALA A 637 17.21 -31.40 9.62
CA ALA A 637 16.57 -32.63 10.05
C ALA A 637 15.48 -32.32 11.09
N ALA A 638 14.32 -32.99 10.99
CA ALA A 638 13.29 -32.90 12.01
C ALA A 638 12.90 -34.28 12.53
N LEU A 639 12.64 -34.39 13.82
CA LEU A 639 12.20 -35.63 14.46
C LEU A 639 10.94 -35.37 15.28
N LEU A 640 9.86 -36.06 14.95
CA LEU A 640 8.60 -36.03 15.69
C LEU A 640 8.37 -37.41 16.34
N ASP A 641 8.23 -37.45 17.67
CA ASP A 641 7.92 -38.67 18.44
C ASP A 641 6.76 -38.41 19.41
N ARG A 642 5.60 -39.02 19.18
CA ARG A 642 4.38 -38.83 19.97
C ARG A 642 3.95 -37.37 20.01
N VAL A 643 3.80 -36.79 18.83
CA VAL A 643 3.46 -35.37 18.65
C VAL A 643 1.99 -35.25 18.26
N THR A 644 1.30 -34.31 18.89
CA THR A 644 -0.03 -33.85 18.46
C THR A 644 0.12 -32.52 17.74
N ILE A 645 -0.46 -32.41 16.55
CA ILE A 645 -0.61 -31.16 15.80
C ILE A 645 -2.03 -30.68 16.05
N ASP A 646 -2.19 -29.67 16.90
CA ASP A 646 -3.50 -29.09 17.26
C ASP A 646 -3.71 -27.71 16.61
N GLY A 647 -2.62 -27.08 16.17
CA GLY A 647 -2.60 -25.82 15.42
C GLY A 647 -2.33 -25.98 13.92
N ASP A 648 -1.87 -24.90 13.30
CA ASP A 648 -1.37 -24.86 11.92
C ASP A 648 0.16 -25.02 11.90
N VAL A 649 0.63 -26.16 11.40
CA VAL A 649 2.05 -26.54 11.36
C VAL A 649 2.48 -26.82 9.93
N THR A 650 3.53 -26.12 9.49
CA THR A 650 4.21 -26.34 8.23
C THR A 650 5.50 -27.12 8.42
N LEU A 651 5.65 -28.25 7.73
CA LEU A 651 6.90 -29.01 7.61
C LEU A 651 7.55 -28.67 6.26
N SER A 652 8.65 -27.93 6.30
CA SER A 652 9.41 -27.54 5.11
C SER A 652 10.81 -28.16 5.07
N THR A 653 11.08 -29.14 5.94
CA THR A 653 12.38 -29.83 6.07
C THR A 653 12.58 -30.95 5.05
N ALA A 654 13.83 -31.13 4.61
CA ALA A 654 14.20 -32.16 3.64
C ALA A 654 14.17 -33.60 4.21
N GLY A 655 14.19 -33.78 5.54
CA GLY A 655 14.43 -35.07 6.18
C GLY A 655 13.62 -35.28 7.46
N ALA A 656 12.35 -34.84 7.48
CA ALA A 656 11.46 -35.10 8.61
C ALA A 656 11.31 -36.62 8.84
N GLN A 657 11.50 -37.03 10.09
CA GLN A 657 11.25 -38.38 10.58
C GLN A 657 10.14 -38.35 11.62
N VAL A 658 9.17 -39.25 11.48
CA VAL A 658 8.15 -39.53 12.50
C VAL A 658 8.42 -40.93 13.03
N ILE A 659 8.68 -41.07 14.35
CA ILE A 659 9.03 -42.37 14.94
C ILE A 659 7.79 -43.08 15.50
N ASN A 660 7.11 -42.53 16.51
CA ASN A 660 5.98 -43.21 17.15
C ASN A 660 4.80 -42.26 17.29
N GLY A 661 3.74 -42.44 16.52
CA GLY A 661 2.50 -41.73 16.73
C GLY A 661 2.57 -40.25 16.31
N LEU A 662 1.67 -39.90 15.41
CA LEU A 662 1.38 -38.53 15.02
C LEU A 662 -0.14 -38.38 15.09
N THR A 663 -0.62 -37.44 15.88
CA THR A 663 -2.03 -37.07 15.91
C THR A 663 -2.16 -35.72 15.23
N VAL A 664 -3.08 -35.58 14.29
CA VAL A 664 -3.34 -34.31 13.59
C VAL A 664 -4.79 -33.93 13.84
N ASP A 665 -5.00 -33.01 14.77
CA ASP A 665 -6.29 -32.41 15.10
C ASP A 665 -6.47 -31.03 14.44
N GLY A 666 -5.37 -30.31 14.20
CA GLY A 666 -5.30 -29.07 13.39
C GLY A 666 -4.93 -29.30 11.92
N ASP A 667 -4.12 -28.40 11.36
CA ASP A 667 -3.66 -28.44 9.97
C ASP A 667 -2.15 -28.74 9.90
N LEU A 668 -1.79 -29.76 9.13
CA LEU A 668 -0.40 -30.12 8.84
C LEU A 668 -0.09 -29.91 7.36
N HIS A 669 0.69 -28.87 7.05
CA HIS A 669 1.16 -28.56 5.71
C HIS A 669 2.53 -29.19 5.45
N LEU A 670 2.66 -29.97 4.37
CA LEU A 670 3.92 -30.58 3.94
C LEU A 670 4.46 -29.79 2.73
N GLU A 671 5.38 -28.86 2.97
CA GLU A 671 5.85 -27.89 1.98
C GLU A 671 7.09 -28.30 1.18
N THR A 672 7.96 -29.14 1.75
CA THR A 672 9.05 -29.78 1.00
C THR A 672 9.24 -31.24 1.45
N ASN A 673 9.83 -32.07 0.58
CA ASN A 673 10.22 -33.47 0.80
C ASN A 673 9.20 -34.44 1.45
N ARG A 674 9.68 -35.66 1.71
CA ARG A 674 8.91 -36.82 2.18
C ARG A 674 9.11 -36.98 3.69
N VAL A 675 8.03 -37.14 4.44
CA VAL A 675 8.10 -37.55 5.85
C VAL A 675 8.39 -39.04 5.90
N GLN A 676 9.49 -39.41 6.53
CA GLN A 676 9.93 -40.78 6.68
C GLN A 676 9.45 -41.36 8.01
N MET A 677 8.98 -42.59 7.96
CA MET A 677 8.53 -43.35 9.11
C MET A 677 9.08 -44.77 9.00
N THR A 678 9.17 -45.47 10.13
CA THR A 678 9.59 -46.88 10.17
C THR A 678 8.60 -47.69 10.99
N GLY A 679 8.35 -48.95 10.59
CA GLY A 679 7.41 -49.82 11.27
C GLY A 679 5.96 -49.41 11.07
N ASN A 680 5.05 -49.97 11.86
CA ASN A 680 3.64 -49.66 11.74
C ASN A 680 3.32 -48.29 12.32
N GLN A 681 2.68 -47.44 11.51
CA GLN A 681 2.29 -46.09 11.89
C GLN A 681 0.78 -45.93 11.80
N THR A 682 0.24 -45.22 12.78
CA THR A 682 -1.14 -44.71 12.73
C THR A 682 -1.08 -43.20 12.87
N ILE A 683 -1.66 -42.51 11.90
CA ILE A 683 -1.88 -41.06 11.97
C ILE A 683 -3.31 -40.85 12.45
N GLY A 684 -3.42 -40.36 13.69
CA GLY A 684 -4.68 -40.12 14.39
C GLY A 684 -5.20 -38.70 14.19
N GLY A 685 -6.30 -38.39 14.86
CA GLY A 685 -6.91 -37.06 14.91
C GLY A 685 -7.98 -36.80 13.85
N ALA A 686 -8.65 -35.66 13.98
CA ALA A 686 -9.75 -35.22 13.13
C ALA A 686 -9.38 -34.08 12.16
N GLY A 687 -8.11 -33.68 12.17
CA GLY A 687 -7.57 -32.59 11.38
C GLY A 687 -7.25 -32.97 9.95
N LYS A 688 -6.42 -32.14 9.32
CA LYS A 688 -6.12 -32.23 7.89
C LYS A 688 -4.62 -32.22 7.62
N ILE A 689 -4.20 -33.08 6.70
CA ILE A 689 -2.83 -33.15 6.20
C ILE A 689 -2.84 -32.73 4.75
N THR A 690 -2.06 -31.73 4.40
CA THR A 690 -2.05 -31.13 3.06
C THR A 690 -0.65 -31.19 2.47
N THR A 691 -0.52 -31.66 1.24
CA THR A 691 0.76 -31.52 0.51
C THR A 691 0.83 -30.17 -0.22
N ALA A 692 1.48 -29.17 0.40
CA ALA A 692 1.63 -27.77 -0.06
C ALA A 692 3.09 -27.42 -0.50
N GLY A 693 3.46 -26.17 -0.82
CA GLY A 693 4.87 -25.65 -0.78
C GLY A 693 5.87 -25.69 -1.99
N PHE A 694 6.52 -24.56 -2.29
CA PHE A 694 7.41 -24.13 -3.42
C PHE A 694 8.14 -25.09 -4.44
N ARG A 695 7.86 -24.81 -5.73
CA ARG A 695 8.68 -24.60 -6.97
C ARG A 695 9.70 -25.57 -7.63
N SER A 696 10.18 -26.72 -7.11
CA SER A 696 11.14 -27.49 -7.95
C SER A 696 11.36 -29.00 -7.72
N THR A 697 10.69 -29.66 -6.76
CA THR A 697 10.89 -31.11 -6.51
C THR A 697 9.59 -31.91 -6.63
N PRO A 698 9.62 -33.19 -7.06
CA PRO A 698 8.44 -34.06 -7.10
C PRO A 698 7.75 -34.12 -5.72
N GLY A 699 6.42 -34.02 -5.70
CA GLY A 699 5.59 -33.71 -4.52
C GLY A 699 5.93 -34.46 -3.22
N GLY A 700 5.78 -33.75 -2.09
CA GLY A 700 5.90 -34.29 -0.74
C GLY A 700 4.85 -35.36 -0.42
N GLY A 701 5.07 -36.09 0.67
CA GLY A 701 4.22 -37.24 1.04
C GLY A 701 4.81 -38.09 2.17
N PHE A 702 4.18 -39.23 2.45
CA PHE A 702 4.62 -40.16 3.50
C PHE A 702 5.32 -41.39 2.92
N ILE A 703 6.48 -41.74 3.47
CA ILE A 703 7.13 -43.03 3.25
C ILE A 703 7.19 -43.80 4.56
N VAL A 704 6.62 -45.00 4.59
CA VAL A 704 6.77 -45.92 5.72
C VAL A 704 7.66 -47.10 5.33
N GLN A 705 8.80 -47.23 6.00
CA GLN A 705 9.72 -48.33 5.79
C GLN A 705 9.38 -49.52 6.70
N ASN A 706 9.33 -50.72 6.14
CA ASN A 706 9.10 -51.98 6.86
C ASN A 706 7.83 -51.97 7.73
N GLY A 707 6.73 -51.42 7.22
CA GLY A 707 5.50 -51.32 8.00
C GLY A 707 4.29 -50.78 7.25
N THR A 708 3.19 -50.70 7.98
CA THR A 708 1.89 -50.25 7.47
C THR A 708 1.60 -48.81 7.87
N LEU A 709 1.06 -48.00 6.95
CA LEU A 709 0.51 -46.67 7.22
C LEU A 709 -1.00 -46.76 7.43
N THR A 710 -1.51 -46.35 8.59
CA THR A 710 -2.95 -46.23 8.85
C THR A 710 -3.36 -44.77 8.99
N LEU A 711 -4.29 -44.31 8.15
CA LEU A 711 -4.98 -43.02 8.31
C LEU A 711 -6.28 -43.25 9.09
N ALA A 712 -6.43 -42.59 10.23
CA ALA A 712 -7.60 -42.75 11.11
C ALA A 712 -8.89 -42.22 10.49
N LYS A 713 -10.04 -42.61 11.07
CA LYS A 713 -11.37 -42.42 10.49
C LYS A 713 -11.80 -40.96 10.26
N ASP A 714 -11.33 -40.04 11.09
CA ASP A 714 -11.73 -38.62 11.02
C ASP A 714 -10.67 -37.77 10.31
N LEU A 715 -9.52 -38.36 9.99
CA LEU A 715 -8.42 -37.66 9.37
C LEU A 715 -8.69 -37.41 7.89
N THR A 716 -8.40 -36.18 7.43
CA THR A 716 -8.41 -35.84 6.01
C THR A 716 -6.99 -35.69 5.47
N PHE A 717 -6.64 -36.46 4.45
CA PHE A 717 -5.43 -36.26 3.66
C PHE A 717 -5.76 -35.61 2.33
N LEU A 718 -5.20 -34.45 2.04
CA LEU A 718 -5.41 -33.67 0.84
C LEU A 718 -4.15 -33.64 -0.02
N GLY A 719 -4.14 -34.42 -1.11
CA GLY A 719 -3.09 -34.38 -2.12
C GLY A 719 -3.32 -33.23 -3.09
N GLN A 720 -2.63 -32.09 -2.91
CA GLN A 720 -2.81 -30.89 -3.74
C GLN A 720 -1.73 -30.69 -4.81
N ARG A 721 -0.70 -31.53 -4.82
CA ARG A 721 0.48 -31.38 -5.69
C ARG A 721 0.75 -32.60 -6.53
N ARG A 722 0.98 -32.37 -7.84
CA ARG A 722 1.44 -33.43 -8.75
C ARG A 722 2.72 -34.07 -8.24
N GLY A 723 2.71 -35.40 -8.20
CA GLY A 723 3.80 -36.22 -7.69
C GLY A 723 3.77 -36.52 -6.19
N SER A 724 2.75 -36.08 -5.44
CA SER A 724 2.57 -36.48 -4.03
C SER A 724 2.45 -37.99 -3.89
N ARG A 725 2.91 -38.53 -2.75
CA ARG A 725 2.95 -39.98 -2.51
C ARG A 725 2.50 -40.41 -1.12
N LEU A 726 1.83 -41.56 -1.07
CA LEU A 726 1.75 -42.43 0.10
C LEU A 726 2.45 -43.74 -0.28
N GLU A 727 3.65 -43.96 0.24
CA GLU A 727 4.52 -45.06 -0.17
C GLU A 727 4.89 -45.92 1.04
N THR A 728 4.82 -47.25 0.92
CA THR A 728 5.31 -48.18 1.93
C THR A 728 6.29 -49.19 1.33
N THR A 729 7.27 -49.63 2.12
CA THR A 729 8.11 -50.80 1.80
C THR A 729 7.79 -51.94 2.78
N GLY A 730 7.50 -53.12 2.27
CA GLY A 730 7.22 -54.32 3.07
C GLY A 730 5.83 -54.40 3.72
N GLY A 731 5.08 -53.29 3.86
CA GLY A 731 3.72 -53.26 4.43
C GLY A 731 2.68 -52.53 3.57
N GLY A 732 1.48 -52.31 4.12
CA GLY A 732 0.32 -51.78 3.38
C GLY A 732 -0.03 -50.32 3.70
N VAL A 733 -1.02 -49.79 2.99
CA VAL A 733 -1.74 -48.56 3.37
C VAL A 733 -3.15 -48.95 3.82
N VAL A 734 -3.61 -48.39 4.93
CA VAL A 734 -4.98 -48.54 5.44
C VAL A 734 -5.60 -47.15 5.50
N ASN A 735 -6.62 -46.91 4.68
CA ASN A 735 -7.40 -45.68 4.76
C ASN A 735 -8.74 -45.95 5.44
N ARG A 736 -8.92 -45.37 6.64
CA ARG A 736 -10.22 -45.31 7.34
C ARG A 736 -10.84 -43.93 7.24
N GLY A 737 -10.04 -42.90 6.98
CA GLY A 737 -10.47 -41.51 6.86
C GLY A 737 -10.75 -41.11 5.42
N LYS A 738 -10.44 -39.85 5.09
CA LYS A 738 -10.70 -39.29 3.77
C LYS A 738 -9.40 -38.95 3.06
N ILE A 739 -9.17 -39.51 1.89
CA ILE A 739 -8.11 -39.06 0.97
C ILE A 739 -8.80 -38.30 -0.16
N THR A 740 -8.45 -37.04 -0.34
CA THR A 740 -8.94 -36.20 -1.43
C THR A 740 -7.77 -35.78 -2.30
N VAL A 741 -7.88 -35.96 -3.61
CA VAL A 741 -6.95 -35.41 -4.60
C VAL A 741 -7.65 -34.21 -5.24
N ALA A 742 -7.15 -33.02 -4.94
CA ALA A 742 -7.72 -31.76 -5.41
C ALA A 742 -6.64 -30.70 -5.57
N ARG A 743 -6.61 -30.01 -6.70
CA ARG A 743 -5.65 -28.93 -6.93
C ARG A 743 -5.96 -27.72 -6.06
N ASP A 744 -4.91 -27.05 -5.61
CA ASP A 744 -5.01 -25.70 -5.03
C ASP A 744 -5.02 -24.66 -6.16
N ASP A 745 -5.90 -23.66 -6.08
CA ASP A 745 -6.07 -22.59 -7.08
C ASP A 745 -4.77 -21.78 -7.29
N TYR A 746 -3.85 -21.84 -6.32
CA TYR A 746 -2.54 -21.18 -6.36
C TYR A 746 -1.57 -21.76 -7.44
N ALA A 747 -1.86 -22.91 -8.03
CA ALA A 747 -0.99 -23.59 -9.00
C ALA A 747 -1.15 -23.16 -10.47
N ALA A 748 -2.04 -22.20 -10.78
CA ALA A 748 -2.33 -21.78 -12.17
C ALA A 748 -1.15 -21.13 -12.93
N THR A 749 -0.05 -20.81 -12.25
CA THR A 749 1.06 -20.01 -12.82
C THR A 749 2.26 -20.84 -13.30
N TYR A 750 2.29 -22.18 -13.15
CA TYR A 750 3.45 -23.00 -13.53
C TYR A 750 3.06 -24.35 -14.18
N ASN A 751 3.49 -24.56 -15.43
CA ASN A 751 3.08 -25.68 -16.31
C ASN A 751 3.98 -26.94 -16.25
N ASP A 752 4.97 -27.01 -15.35
CA ASP A 752 6.09 -27.95 -15.50
C ASP A 752 5.94 -29.29 -14.74
N LEU A 753 4.87 -29.51 -13.97
CA LEU A 753 4.68 -30.78 -13.26
C LEU A 753 3.78 -31.74 -14.04
N THR A 754 4.38 -32.79 -14.60
CA THR A 754 3.68 -33.91 -15.26
C THR A 754 3.48 -35.08 -14.28
N GLY A 755 2.36 -35.80 -14.37
CA GLY A 755 2.07 -36.99 -13.55
C GLY A 755 0.87 -36.85 -12.61
N PRO A 756 0.51 -37.92 -11.87
CA PRO A 756 -0.70 -37.95 -11.04
C PRO A 756 -0.63 -36.95 -9.88
N GLY A 757 -1.80 -36.48 -9.43
CA GLY A 757 -1.96 -35.63 -8.23
C GLY A 757 -1.59 -36.35 -6.94
N LEU A 758 -1.82 -37.67 -6.86
CA LEU A 758 -1.35 -38.52 -5.76
C LEU A 758 -1.07 -39.93 -6.27
N THR A 759 0.04 -40.54 -5.82
CA THR A 759 0.32 -41.97 -5.99
C THR A 759 0.27 -42.68 -4.65
N ILE A 760 -0.53 -43.74 -4.54
CA ILE A 760 -0.50 -44.71 -3.45
C ILE A 760 0.27 -45.93 -3.94
N LYS A 761 1.37 -46.28 -3.27
CA LYS A 761 2.23 -47.41 -3.63
C LYS A 761 2.56 -48.25 -2.41
N ALA A 762 2.08 -49.49 -2.40
CA ALA A 762 2.17 -50.35 -1.23
C ALA A 762 2.07 -51.84 -1.61
N SER A 763 2.36 -52.75 -0.67
CA SER A 763 2.12 -54.18 -0.90
C SER A 763 0.62 -54.54 -0.86
N SER A 764 -0.16 -53.80 -0.08
CA SER A 764 -1.61 -53.89 0.01
C SER A 764 -2.22 -52.50 0.26
N PHE A 765 -3.48 -52.33 -0.13
CA PHE A 765 -4.24 -51.13 0.17
C PHE A 765 -5.65 -51.51 0.62
N THR A 766 -5.91 -51.32 1.91
CA THR A 766 -7.22 -51.53 2.52
C THR A 766 -7.94 -50.19 2.55
N GLN A 767 -8.99 -50.05 1.74
CA GLN A 767 -9.78 -48.84 1.69
C GLN A 767 -11.15 -49.06 2.35
N THR A 768 -11.38 -48.43 3.50
CA THR A 768 -12.64 -48.47 4.25
C THR A 768 -13.25 -47.09 4.49
N GLY A 769 -12.47 -46.02 4.26
CA GLY A 769 -12.92 -44.64 4.34
C GLY A 769 -13.40 -44.10 2.98
N GLU A 770 -13.07 -42.85 2.67
CA GLU A 770 -13.39 -42.19 1.39
C GLU A 770 -12.12 -41.91 0.57
N LEU A 771 -12.16 -42.21 -0.73
CA LEU A 771 -11.28 -41.67 -1.76
C LEU A 771 -12.09 -40.69 -2.60
N SER A 772 -11.62 -39.47 -2.77
CA SER A 772 -12.27 -38.46 -3.62
C SER A 772 -11.28 -37.91 -4.64
N VAL A 773 -11.64 -37.91 -5.93
CA VAL A 773 -10.81 -37.33 -7.00
C VAL A 773 -11.62 -36.28 -7.76
N VAL A 774 -11.18 -35.03 -7.73
CA VAL A 774 -11.88 -33.90 -8.38
C VAL A 774 -11.48 -33.75 -9.85
N THR A 775 -12.21 -32.89 -10.58
CA THR A 775 -12.00 -32.65 -12.01
C THR A 775 -10.57 -32.22 -12.32
N GLY A 776 -9.97 -32.83 -13.36
CA GLY A 776 -8.62 -32.50 -13.83
C GLY A 776 -7.48 -33.17 -13.06
N GLU A 777 -7.79 -33.83 -11.94
CA GLU A 777 -6.82 -34.55 -11.11
C GLU A 777 -6.80 -36.05 -11.38
N GLU A 778 -5.66 -36.67 -11.05
CA GLU A 778 -5.45 -38.11 -11.15
C GLU A 778 -4.96 -38.70 -9.82
N LEU A 779 -5.66 -39.72 -9.32
CA LEU A 779 -5.17 -40.62 -8.28
C LEU A 779 -4.64 -41.90 -8.93
N ARG A 780 -3.40 -42.29 -8.63
CA ARG A 780 -2.80 -43.54 -9.10
C ARG A 780 -2.58 -44.50 -7.94
N VAL A 781 -3.10 -45.72 -8.06
CA VAL A 781 -2.95 -46.78 -7.05
C VAL A 781 -2.10 -47.91 -7.63
N GLU A 782 -0.88 -48.04 -7.15
CA GLU A 782 0.10 -49.06 -7.55
C GLU A 782 0.18 -50.15 -6.49
N VAL A 783 -0.82 -51.05 -6.51
CA VAL A 783 -0.98 -52.12 -5.52
C VAL A 783 -1.49 -53.36 -6.23
N ASN A 784 -0.86 -54.51 -5.99
CA ASN A 784 -1.20 -55.75 -6.69
C ASN A 784 -2.66 -56.16 -6.46
N ASP A 785 -3.11 -56.21 -5.21
CA ASP A 785 -4.48 -56.55 -4.87
C ASP A 785 -5.12 -55.43 -4.06
N TRP A 786 -5.94 -54.61 -4.73
CA TRP A 786 -6.67 -53.53 -4.11
C TRP A 786 -8.13 -53.94 -3.87
N ALA A 787 -8.54 -53.91 -2.60
CA ALA A 787 -9.93 -54.03 -2.19
C ALA A 787 -10.49 -52.69 -1.71
N ASN A 788 -11.59 -52.23 -2.32
CA ASN A 788 -12.40 -51.13 -1.83
C ASN A 788 -13.60 -51.67 -1.05
N ASP A 789 -13.64 -51.38 0.25
CA ASP A 789 -14.79 -51.64 1.15
C ASP A 789 -15.35 -50.32 1.75
N GLY A 790 -14.91 -49.18 1.22
CA GLY A 790 -15.42 -47.84 1.55
C GLY A 790 -15.97 -47.15 0.30
N VAL A 791 -15.81 -45.83 0.23
CA VAL A 791 -16.32 -45.02 -0.88
C VAL A 791 -15.17 -44.58 -1.79
N VAL A 792 -15.34 -44.76 -3.09
CA VAL A 792 -14.57 -44.10 -4.16
C VAL A 792 -15.50 -43.14 -4.87
N ARG A 793 -15.24 -41.84 -4.75
CA ARG A 793 -16.03 -40.77 -5.35
C ARG A 793 -15.23 -40.03 -6.40
N LEU A 794 -15.72 -40.04 -7.64
CA LEU A 794 -15.18 -39.23 -8.72
C LEU A 794 -16.07 -38.00 -8.92
N ALA A 795 -15.44 -36.84 -9.06
CA ALA A 795 -16.11 -35.58 -9.38
C ALA A 795 -15.46 -34.98 -10.63
N GLY A 796 -15.47 -35.76 -11.73
CA GLY A 796 -14.81 -35.48 -13.01
C GLY A 796 -13.32 -35.87 -13.07
N GLY A 797 -12.78 -36.47 -12.00
CA GLY A 797 -11.38 -36.89 -11.90
C GLY A 797 -11.08 -38.26 -12.51
N LYS A 798 -9.79 -38.61 -12.53
CA LYS A 798 -9.28 -39.90 -13.01
C LYS A 798 -8.71 -40.74 -11.87
N LEU A 799 -9.12 -42.00 -11.78
CA LEU A 799 -8.50 -43.03 -10.93
C LEU A 799 -7.77 -44.04 -11.83
N THR A 800 -6.46 -44.20 -11.66
CA THR A 800 -5.66 -45.19 -12.37
C THR A 800 -5.29 -46.34 -11.43
N ALA A 801 -5.82 -47.53 -11.68
CA ALA A 801 -5.48 -48.74 -10.93
C ALA A 801 -4.38 -49.52 -11.68
N ALA A 802 -3.19 -49.63 -11.08
CA ALA A 802 -1.97 -50.12 -11.71
C ALA A 802 -1.36 -51.32 -10.95
N GLY A 803 -2.16 -52.37 -10.73
CA GLY A 803 -1.71 -53.65 -10.18
C GLY A 803 -2.48 -54.83 -10.77
N THR A 804 -2.44 -56.01 -10.16
CA THR A 804 -2.98 -57.23 -10.79
C THR A 804 -4.51 -57.33 -10.70
N ALA A 805 -5.12 -56.85 -9.62
CA ALA A 805 -6.57 -56.84 -9.42
C ALA A 805 -7.06 -55.64 -8.59
N PHE A 806 -8.20 -55.09 -9.01
CA PHE A 806 -9.00 -54.12 -8.27
C PHE A 806 -10.41 -54.68 -8.04
N ARG A 807 -10.81 -54.85 -6.78
CA ARG A 807 -12.13 -55.33 -6.39
C ARG A 807 -12.90 -54.25 -5.64
N ASN A 808 -14.11 -53.97 -6.09
CA ASN A 808 -15.09 -53.26 -5.29
C ASN A 808 -15.80 -54.29 -4.41
N GLY A 809 -15.43 -54.38 -3.13
CA GLY A 809 -15.95 -55.36 -2.18
C GLY A 809 -17.43 -55.14 -1.84
N PRO A 810 -18.06 -56.05 -1.07
CA PRO A 810 -19.51 -56.01 -0.80
C PRO A 810 -19.99 -54.73 -0.12
N ASN A 811 -19.13 -54.08 0.67
CA ASN A 811 -19.43 -52.80 1.31
C ASN A 811 -18.92 -51.59 0.50
N GLY A 812 -18.20 -51.86 -0.59
CA GLY A 812 -17.59 -50.84 -1.43
C GLY A 812 -18.60 -50.13 -2.30
N GLU A 813 -18.48 -48.81 -2.38
CA GLU A 813 -19.21 -47.95 -3.28
C GLU A 813 -18.25 -47.21 -4.22
N ILE A 814 -18.54 -47.24 -5.52
CA ILE A 814 -17.92 -46.38 -6.53
C ILE A 814 -19.00 -45.45 -7.06
N THR A 815 -18.81 -44.14 -6.93
CA THR A 815 -19.84 -43.14 -7.23
C THR A 815 -19.33 -41.89 -7.95
N GLY A 816 -20.21 -41.20 -8.66
CA GLY A 816 -19.96 -39.93 -9.31
C GLY A 816 -19.24 -40.01 -10.67
N PRO A 817 -19.31 -38.92 -11.46
CA PRO A 817 -18.78 -38.93 -12.82
C PRO A 817 -17.25 -38.89 -12.84
N GLY A 818 -16.63 -39.54 -13.83
CA GLY A 818 -15.17 -39.55 -13.98
C GLY A 818 -14.67 -40.75 -14.78
N VAL A 819 -13.36 -41.02 -14.66
CA VAL A 819 -12.70 -42.12 -15.36
C VAL A 819 -12.00 -43.04 -14.37
N ILE A 820 -12.25 -44.34 -14.47
CA ILE A 820 -11.47 -45.41 -13.85
C ILE A 820 -10.68 -46.09 -14.96
N ASP A 821 -9.36 -45.90 -14.95
CA ASP A 821 -8.42 -46.49 -15.88
C ASP A 821 -7.94 -47.84 -15.37
N LEU A 822 -8.26 -48.89 -16.13
CA LEU A 822 -7.98 -50.28 -15.82
C LEU A 822 -7.01 -50.92 -16.82
N ALA A 823 -6.28 -50.12 -17.61
CA ALA A 823 -5.41 -50.65 -18.68
C ALA A 823 -4.38 -51.68 -18.18
N ALA A 824 -4.00 -51.61 -16.90
CA ALA A 824 -3.00 -52.48 -16.28
C ALA A 824 -3.58 -53.46 -15.24
N THR A 825 -4.91 -53.55 -15.07
CA THR A 825 -5.53 -54.35 -14.01
C THR A 825 -6.81 -55.06 -14.43
N THR A 826 -7.26 -56.01 -13.61
CA THR A 826 -8.60 -56.61 -13.73
C THR A 826 -9.54 -55.97 -12.72
N PHE A 827 -10.81 -55.79 -13.09
CA PHE A 827 -11.83 -55.22 -12.20
C PHE A 827 -12.99 -56.19 -11.94
N MET A 828 -13.45 -56.24 -10.69
CA MET A 828 -14.66 -56.97 -10.30
C MET A 828 -15.50 -56.15 -9.33
N ASN A 829 -16.80 -56.01 -9.64
CA ASN A 829 -17.79 -55.40 -8.77
C ASN A 829 -18.55 -56.45 -7.95
N LEU A 830 -18.41 -56.39 -6.62
CA LEU A 830 -19.20 -57.11 -5.62
C LEU A 830 -20.07 -56.15 -4.78
N GLY A 831 -19.81 -54.85 -4.84
CA GLY A 831 -20.54 -53.80 -4.12
C GLY A 831 -21.41 -52.95 -5.06
N ARG A 832 -21.53 -51.66 -4.75
CA ARG A 832 -22.36 -50.71 -5.49
C ARG A 832 -21.52 -49.85 -6.45
N VAL A 833 -21.98 -49.72 -7.69
CA VAL A 833 -21.47 -48.74 -8.68
C VAL A 833 -22.62 -47.80 -9.05
N ALA A 834 -22.40 -46.49 -8.97
CA ALA A 834 -23.37 -45.44 -9.26
C ALA A 834 -22.72 -44.33 -10.12
N PRO A 835 -22.95 -44.27 -11.44
CA PRO A 835 -22.24 -43.36 -12.32
C PRO A 835 -22.37 -41.85 -12.03
N GLY A 836 -23.45 -41.42 -11.38
CA GLY A 836 -23.72 -40.02 -11.05
C GLY A 836 -23.63 -39.69 -9.57
N ALA A 837 -23.60 -38.39 -9.26
CA ALA A 837 -23.92 -37.86 -7.91
C ALA A 837 -25.42 -37.49 -7.79
N ALA A 838 -26.05 -37.23 -8.93
CA ALA A 838 -27.50 -37.11 -9.13
C ALA A 838 -27.87 -37.59 -10.55
N VAL A 839 -27.02 -37.25 -11.53
CA VAL A 839 -26.88 -37.89 -12.85
C VAL A 839 -25.43 -37.69 -13.33
N GLY A 840 -24.86 -38.59 -14.13
CA GLY A 840 -23.53 -38.40 -14.70
C GLY A 840 -22.98 -39.58 -15.49
N ALA A 841 -21.81 -39.38 -16.10
CA ALA A 841 -21.09 -40.43 -16.81
C ALA A 841 -19.87 -40.94 -16.02
N LEU A 842 -19.84 -42.23 -15.74
CA LEU A 842 -18.68 -42.93 -15.19
C LEU A 842 -18.10 -43.85 -16.26
N THR A 843 -16.83 -43.63 -16.58
CA THR A 843 -16.13 -44.40 -17.60
C THR A 843 -15.19 -45.42 -16.98
N PHE A 844 -15.35 -46.69 -17.32
CA PHE A 844 -14.36 -47.74 -17.09
C PHE A 844 -13.53 -47.94 -18.36
N SER A 845 -12.28 -47.49 -18.34
CA SER A 845 -11.33 -47.70 -19.43
C SER A 845 -10.68 -49.08 -19.30
N GLY A 846 -11.42 -50.11 -19.71
CA GLY A 846 -11.06 -51.52 -19.61
C GLY A 846 -12.32 -52.39 -19.53
N ASN A 847 -12.17 -53.60 -19.01
CA ASN A 847 -13.30 -54.52 -18.82
C ASN A 847 -14.05 -54.23 -17.52
N TYR A 848 -15.38 -54.30 -17.56
CA TYR A 848 -16.26 -54.22 -16.40
C TYR A 848 -16.89 -55.58 -16.13
N ALA A 849 -16.69 -56.14 -14.93
CA ALA A 849 -17.35 -57.38 -14.53
C ALA A 849 -18.16 -57.16 -13.26
N GLN A 850 -19.48 -57.34 -13.33
CA GLN A 850 -20.37 -57.36 -12.18
C GLN A 850 -20.72 -58.80 -11.81
N ASN A 851 -20.44 -59.17 -10.56
CA ASN A 851 -20.72 -60.51 -10.04
C ASN A 851 -22.09 -60.55 -9.32
N ALA A 852 -22.49 -61.71 -8.79
CA ALA A 852 -23.81 -61.96 -8.20
C ALA A 852 -24.18 -61.05 -7.02
N LEU A 853 -23.19 -60.53 -6.28
CA LEU A 853 -23.41 -59.59 -5.17
C LEU A 853 -23.45 -58.13 -5.63
N GLY A 854 -22.89 -57.83 -6.80
CA GLY A 854 -22.76 -56.45 -7.27
C GLY A 854 -24.09 -55.82 -7.65
N GLN A 855 -24.15 -54.49 -7.48
CA GLN A 855 -25.27 -53.66 -7.89
C GLN A 855 -24.78 -52.52 -8.78
N LEU A 856 -25.46 -52.32 -9.91
CA LEU A 856 -25.40 -51.09 -10.68
C LEU A 856 -26.62 -50.24 -10.33
N ALA A 857 -26.40 -48.99 -9.92
CA ALA A 857 -27.46 -48.04 -9.62
C ALA A 857 -27.49 -46.92 -10.67
N ILE A 858 -28.68 -46.61 -11.19
CA ILE A 858 -28.90 -45.67 -12.30
C ILE A 858 -30.00 -44.68 -11.94
N GLU A 859 -29.72 -43.40 -12.09
CA GLU A 859 -30.64 -42.29 -11.87
C GLU A 859 -31.15 -41.75 -13.22
N LEU A 860 -32.46 -41.56 -13.35
CA LEU A 860 -33.11 -41.04 -14.57
C LEU A 860 -33.77 -39.68 -14.30
N GLY A 861 -33.35 -38.64 -15.02
CA GLY A 861 -33.93 -37.28 -14.99
C GLY A 861 -34.32 -36.71 -16.36
N GLY A 862 -34.06 -37.47 -17.44
CA GLY A 862 -34.28 -37.10 -18.84
C GLY A 862 -33.70 -38.19 -19.75
N THR A 863 -33.67 -37.98 -21.07
CA THR A 863 -33.31 -39.02 -22.06
C THR A 863 -31.89 -38.91 -22.62
N THR A 864 -31.10 -37.91 -22.22
CA THR A 864 -29.72 -37.70 -22.66
C THR A 864 -28.72 -38.43 -21.75
N PRO A 865 -28.02 -39.49 -22.23
CA PRO A 865 -27.10 -40.28 -21.41
C PRO A 865 -25.92 -39.45 -20.89
N GLY A 866 -25.56 -39.67 -19.62
CA GLY A 866 -24.44 -39.00 -18.96
C GLY A 866 -24.69 -37.54 -18.61
N VAL A 867 -25.82 -36.97 -19.03
CA VAL A 867 -26.18 -35.55 -18.83
C VAL A 867 -27.46 -35.42 -18.03
N SER A 868 -28.55 -36.02 -18.50
CA SER A 868 -29.86 -36.00 -17.81
C SER A 868 -30.24 -37.34 -17.21
N HIS A 869 -29.45 -38.39 -17.43
CA HIS A 869 -29.53 -39.67 -16.73
C HIS A 869 -28.16 -40.32 -16.67
N ASP A 870 -27.98 -41.28 -15.78
CA ASP A 870 -26.70 -41.95 -15.59
C ASP A 870 -26.24 -42.78 -16.80
N LEU A 871 -24.94 -42.74 -17.06
CA LEU A 871 -24.27 -43.58 -18.05
C LEU A 871 -23.05 -44.27 -17.46
N LEU A 872 -23.06 -45.61 -17.44
CA LEU A 872 -21.87 -46.41 -17.29
C LEU A 872 -21.26 -46.68 -18.67
N ALA A 873 -20.15 -45.99 -18.99
CA ALA A 873 -19.43 -46.18 -20.24
C ALA A 873 -18.25 -47.14 -20.02
N VAL A 874 -18.23 -48.27 -20.72
CA VAL A 874 -17.15 -49.26 -20.65
C VAL A 874 -16.44 -49.29 -22.00
N THR A 875 -15.11 -49.15 -22.03
CA THR A 875 -14.39 -49.16 -23.32
C THR A 875 -14.05 -50.58 -23.79
N GLY A 876 -14.00 -51.55 -22.87
CA GLY A 876 -13.83 -52.98 -23.16
C GLY A 876 -15.13 -53.79 -23.04
N ALA A 877 -15.01 -55.04 -22.60
CA ALA A 877 -16.14 -55.94 -22.39
C ALA A 877 -16.88 -55.64 -21.08
N ALA A 878 -18.20 -55.74 -21.09
CA ALA A 878 -19.04 -55.71 -19.89
C ALA A 878 -19.68 -57.08 -19.64
N THR A 879 -19.36 -57.71 -18.51
CA THR A 879 -20.03 -58.95 -18.04
C THR A 879 -20.99 -58.60 -16.91
N LEU A 880 -22.27 -58.89 -17.11
CA LEU A 880 -23.35 -58.52 -16.19
C LEU A 880 -23.84 -59.71 -15.36
N GLY A 881 -24.11 -59.43 -14.09
CA GLY A 881 -24.68 -60.33 -13.09
C GLY A 881 -25.29 -59.49 -11.95
N GLY A 882 -25.73 -60.12 -10.86
CA GLY A 882 -26.20 -59.39 -9.67
C GLY A 882 -27.43 -58.51 -9.97
N SER A 883 -27.48 -57.29 -9.42
CA SER A 883 -28.67 -56.45 -9.47
C SER A 883 -28.49 -55.14 -10.26
N LEU A 884 -29.58 -54.69 -10.89
CA LEU A 884 -29.77 -53.33 -11.39
C LEU A 884 -30.79 -52.62 -10.50
N LYS A 885 -30.48 -51.42 -10.02
CA LYS A 885 -31.41 -50.55 -9.30
C LYS A 885 -31.56 -49.24 -10.06
N VAL A 886 -32.80 -48.83 -10.30
CA VAL A 886 -33.12 -47.60 -11.03
C VAL A 886 -33.98 -46.70 -10.15
N SER A 887 -33.74 -45.39 -10.20
CA SER A 887 -34.53 -44.38 -9.51
C SER A 887 -34.76 -43.16 -10.39
N PHE A 888 -35.83 -42.42 -10.12
CA PHE A 888 -36.05 -41.12 -10.74
C PHE A 888 -35.39 -40.00 -9.95
N VAL A 889 -34.80 -39.05 -10.66
CA VAL A 889 -34.50 -37.72 -10.12
C VAL A 889 -35.85 -37.03 -9.82
N ALA A 890 -35.90 -36.28 -8.72
CA ALA A 890 -37.15 -35.67 -8.26
C ALA A 890 -37.88 -34.88 -9.36
N GLY A 891 -39.17 -35.15 -9.54
CA GLY A 891 -40.02 -34.50 -10.56
C GLY A 891 -39.96 -35.12 -11.95
N PHE A 892 -39.05 -36.08 -12.21
CA PHE A 892 -39.00 -36.76 -13.49
C PHE A 892 -40.12 -37.79 -13.65
N THR A 893 -40.83 -37.69 -14.77
CA THR A 893 -41.95 -38.57 -15.12
C THR A 893 -41.69 -39.10 -16.54
N PRO A 894 -41.23 -40.35 -16.71
CA PRO A 894 -40.98 -40.91 -18.03
C PRO A 894 -42.25 -40.91 -18.87
N THR A 895 -42.11 -40.56 -20.15
CA THR A 895 -43.19 -40.66 -21.12
C THR A 895 -43.09 -41.94 -21.92
N ALA A 896 -44.22 -42.37 -22.44
CA ALA A 896 -44.33 -43.54 -23.28
C ALA A 896 -43.43 -43.41 -24.53
N GLY A 897 -42.66 -44.45 -24.86
CA GLY A 897 -41.67 -44.44 -25.94
C GLY A 897 -40.29 -43.90 -25.54
N SER A 898 -40.11 -43.37 -24.33
CA SER A 898 -38.79 -42.92 -23.86
C SER A 898 -37.79 -44.08 -23.82
N LEU A 899 -36.55 -43.79 -24.23
CA LEU A 899 -35.44 -44.72 -24.23
C LEU A 899 -34.30 -44.15 -23.37
N PHE A 900 -33.81 -44.94 -22.42
CA PHE A 900 -32.73 -44.59 -21.50
C PHE A 900 -31.57 -45.57 -21.65
N THR A 901 -30.62 -45.27 -22.54
CA THR A 901 -29.37 -46.04 -22.64
C THR A 901 -28.48 -45.69 -21.46
N PHE A 902 -28.27 -46.63 -20.55
CA PHE A 902 -27.54 -46.40 -19.29
C PHE A 902 -26.23 -47.18 -19.21
N LEU A 903 -25.98 -48.12 -20.14
CA LEU A 903 -24.71 -48.84 -20.25
C LEU A 903 -24.30 -48.94 -21.71
N THR A 904 -23.03 -48.63 -22.01
CA THR A 904 -22.39 -48.89 -23.31
C THR A 904 -21.09 -49.67 -23.12
N ALA A 905 -20.80 -50.64 -23.99
CA ALA A 905 -19.58 -51.45 -23.96
C ALA A 905 -19.17 -51.91 -25.36
N GLN A 906 -17.95 -52.43 -25.52
CA GLN A 906 -17.52 -53.06 -26.78
C GLN A 906 -18.33 -54.32 -27.08
N ASN A 907 -18.55 -55.14 -26.04
CA ASN A 907 -19.42 -56.30 -26.06
C ASN A 907 -20.03 -56.52 -24.68
N ILE A 908 -21.28 -56.95 -24.65
CA ILE A 908 -22.03 -57.23 -23.42
C ILE A 908 -22.36 -58.71 -23.34
N THR A 909 -22.06 -59.33 -22.20
CA THR A 909 -22.40 -60.72 -21.89
C THR A 909 -23.12 -60.82 -20.55
N GLY A 910 -23.98 -61.83 -20.41
CA GLY A 910 -24.82 -61.99 -19.22
C GLY A 910 -25.98 -61.00 -19.16
N THR A 911 -26.72 -61.03 -18.06
CA THR A 911 -27.85 -60.14 -17.76
C THR A 911 -27.89 -59.87 -16.25
N PHE A 912 -28.58 -58.82 -15.81
CA PHE A 912 -28.83 -58.62 -14.38
C PHE A 912 -29.76 -59.73 -13.86
N SER A 913 -29.35 -60.39 -12.78
CA SER A 913 -30.14 -61.43 -12.11
C SER A 913 -31.41 -60.87 -11.47
N THR A 914 -31.36 -59.63 -10.96
CA THR A 914 -32.51 -58.92 -10.42
C THR A 914 -32.56 -57.48 -10.91
N THR A 915 -33.77 -56.95 -11.11
CA THR A 915 -33.99 -55.54 -11.48
C THR A 915 -34.96 -54.92 -10.50
N THR A 916 -34.60 -53.77 -9.93
CA THR A 916 -35.45 -52.94 -9.08
C THR A 916 -35.72 -51.64 -9.84
N LEU A 917 -36.91 -51.51 -10.42
CA LEU A 917 -37.28 -50.39 -11.28
C LEU A 917 -38.35 -49.53 -10.60
N PRO A 918 -38.33 -48.19 -10.78
CA PRO A 918 -39.33 -47.30 -10.20
C PRO A 918 -40.68 -47.49 -10.90
N THR A 919 -41.77 -47.20 -10.19
CA THR A 919 -43.13 -47.32 -10.75
C THR A 919 -43.35 -46.28 -11.84
N LEU A 920 -43.81 -46.72 -13.01
CA LEU A 920 -44.16 -45.83 -14.10
C LEU A 920 -45.59 -45.26 -13.95
N PRO A 921 -45.87 -44.06 -14.49
CA PRO A 921 -47.22 -43.54 -14.59
C PRO A 921 -48.11 -44.37 -15.53
N ALA A 922 -49.43 -44.29 -15.33
CA ALA A 922 -50.45 -44.57 -16.34
C ALA A 922 -50.28 -45.86 -17.18
N ARG A 923 -50.41 -47.04 -16.56
CA ARG A 923 -50.39 -48.38 -17.23
C ARG A 923 -49.13 -48.64 -18.09
N LEU A 924 -48.06 -47.87 -17.98
CA LEU A 924 -46.80 -48.12 -18.69
C LEU A 924 -45.96 -49.20 -17.99
N ILE A 925 -45.14 -49.90 -18.76
CA ILE A 925 -44.18 -50.90 -18.24
C ILE A 925 -42.77 -50.64 -18.76
N TRP A 926 -41.79 -51.15 -18.01
CA TRP A 926 -40.38 -51.15 -18.43
C TRP A 926 -40.08 -52.38 -19.28
N GLU A 927 -39.37 -52.15 -20.39
CA GLU A 927 -38.69 -53.18 -21.16
C GLU A 927 -37.17 -52.95 -21.07
N THR A 928 -36.43 -53.95 -20.59
CA THR A 928 -34.96 -53.89 -20.56
C THR A 928 -34.41 -54.49 -21.85
N ALA A 929 -33.84 -53.64 -22.70
CA ALA A 929 -33.24 -54.04 -23.97
C ALA A 929 -31.74 -54.32 -23.78
N TYR A 930 -31.34 -55.57 -23.99
CA TYR A 930 -29.94 -55.99 -24.02
C TYR A 930 -29.46 -56.07 -25.48
N GLY A 931 -28.63 -55.11 -25.88
CA GLY A 931 -27.93 -55.11 -27.17
C GLY A 931 -26.52 -55.68 -27.06
N ALA A 932 -25.88 -55.91 -28.20
CA ALA A 932 -24.50 -56.39 -28.25
C ALA A 932 -23.51 -55.41 -27.59
N ASN A 933 -23.79 -54.11 -27.64
CA ASN A 933 -22.91 -53.02 -27.22
C ASN A 933 -23.60 -52.00 -26.28
N SER A 934 -24.87 -52.19 -25.93
CA SER A 934 -25.59 -51.29 -25.03
C SER A 934 -26.68 -52.00 -24.22
N VAL A 935 -27.00 -51.47 -23.05
CA VAL A 935 -28.23 -51.80 -22.30
C VAL A 935 -29.05 -50.54 -22.13
N ALA A 936 -30.35 -50.66 -22.40
CA ALA A 936 -31.29 -49.55 -22.28
C ALA A 936 -32.59 -49.98 -21.60
N LEU A 937 -33.26 -49.02 -20.97
CA LEU A 937 -34.64 -49.16 -20.52
C LEU A 937 -35.56 -48.43 -21.51
N ARG A 938 -36.60 -49.11 -21.98
CA ARG A 938 -37.63 -48.55 -22.82
C ARG A 938 -38.94 -48.50 -22.06
N VAL A 939 -39.67 -47.40 -22.20
CA VAL A 939 -41.02 -47.24 -21.65
C VAL A 939 -42.03 -47.65 -22.72
N VAL A 940 -42.77 -48.74 -22.49
CA VAL A 940 -43.68 -49.33 -23.49
C VAL A 940 -45.10 -49.48 -22.98
N LEU A 941 -46.05 -49.66 -23.91
CA LEU A 941 -47.40 -50.09 -23.56
C LEU A 941 -47.41 -51.60 -23.29
N PRO A 942 -48.09 -52.07 -22.23
CA PRO A 942 -48.27 -53.49 -22.03
C PRO A 942 -49.07 -54.09 -23.18
N GLY A 943 -48.50 -55.07 -23.88
CA GLY A 943 -49.13 -55.73 -25.03
C GLY A 943 -48.75 -55.16 -26.40
N ASP A 944 -47.98 -54.07 -26.47
CA ASP A 944 -47.37 -53.56 -27.71
C ASP A 944 -46.12 -54.38 -28.01
N PHE A 945 -46.29 -55.46 -28.78
CA PHE A 945 -45.24 -56.41 -29.10
C PHE A 945 -44.45 -56.03 -30.35
N THR A 946 -44.99 -55.14 -31.18
CA THR A 946 -44.31 -54.59 -32.36
C THR A 946 -43.47 -53.37 -32.04
N GLY A 947 -43.74 -52.72 -30.90
CA GLY A 947 -43.07 -51.52 -30.43
C GLY A 947 -43.47 -50.26 -31.20
N ASP A 948 -44.57 -50.28 -31.96
CA ASP A 948 -45.01 -49.16 -32.80
C ASP A 948 -45.82 -48.09 -32.03
N GLY A 949 -46.03 -48.32 -30.73
CA GLY A 949 -46.75 -47.41 -29.84
C GLY A 949 -48.26 -47.60 -29.83
N ARG A 950 -48.75 -48.71 -30.38
CA ARG A 950 -50.15 -49.15 -30.32
C ARG A 950 -50.23 -50.60 -29.84
N VAL A 951 -51.37 -50.97 -29.28
CA VAL A 951 -51.70 -52.35 -28.93
C VAL A 951 -52.85 -52.77 -29.83
N ASP A 952 -52.54 -53.33 -31.00
CA ASP A 952 -53.51 -53.66 -32.04
C ASP A 952 -53.31 -55.08 -32.63
N GLY A 953 -53.93 -55.36 -33.78
CA GLY A 953 -53.88 -56.68 -34.41
C GLY A 953 -52.47 -57.11 -34.85
N ALA A 954 -51.56 -56.16 -35.10
CA ALA A 954 -50.18 -56.43 -35.45
C ALA A 954 -49.41 -57.04 -34.26
N ASP A 955 -49.69 -56.60 -33.04
CA ASP A 955 -49.10 -57.15 -31.83
C ASP A 955 -49.58 -58.57 -31.58
N PHE A 956 -50.87 -58.83 -31.77
CA PHE A 956 -51.40 -60.19 -31.67
C PHE A 956 -50.71 -61.15 -32.64
N LEU A 957 -50.48 -60.71 -33.88
CA LEU A 957 -49.76 -61.51 -34.88
C LEU A 957 -48.30 -61.74 -34.48
N THR A 958 -47.65 -60.75 -33.86
CA THR A 958 -46.30 -60.88 -33.30
C THR A 958 -46.27 -61.93 -32.18
N TRP A 959 -47.22 -61.90 -31.25
CA TRP A 959 -47.37 -62.94 -30.23
C TRP A 959 -47.61 -64.33 -30.84
N GLN A 960 -48.49 -64.46 -31.85
CA GLN A 960 -48.77 -65.74 -32.52
C GLN A 960 -47.53 -66.35 -33.19
N ARG A 961 -46.57 -65.51 -33.59
CA ARG A 961 -45.30 -65.92 -34.20
C ARG A 961 -44.19 -66.16 -33.18
N GLY A 962 -44.51 -66.08 -31.88
CA GLY A 962 -43.56 -66.24 -30.79
C GLY A 962 -42.68 -65.01 -30.55
N GLY A 963 -43.02 -63.85 -31.12
CA GLY A 963 -42.28 -62.59 -30.98
C GLY A 963 -42.67 -61.75 -29.77
N SER A 964 -43.49 -62.26 -28.84
CA SER A 964 -43.77 -61.59 -27.58
C SER A 964 -42.66 -61.89 -26.55
N PRO A 965 -42.55 -61.09 -25.45
CA PRO A 965 -41.51 -61.29 -24.43
C PRO A 965 -41.43 -62.70 -23.83
N ARG A 966 -42.56 -63.42 -23.75
CA ARG A 966 -42.67 -64.84 -23.42
C ARG A 966 -43.32 -65.57 -24.60
N PRO A 967 -42.52 -66.15 -25.52
CA PRO A 967 -43.04 -66.76 -26.74
C PRO A 967 -44.21 -67.73 -26.45
N PHE A 968 -45.34 -67.50 -27.12
CA PHE A 968 -46.57 -68.30 -27.02
C PHE A 968 -47.24 -68.35 -25.63
N ALA A 969 -46.81 -67.54 -24.65
CA ALA A 969 -47.38 -67.58 -23.32
C ALA A 969 -48.82 -67.02 -23.31
N ALA A 970 -49.73 -67.74 -22.64
CA ALA A 970 -51.11 -67.28 -22.43
C ALA A 970 -51.18 -65.96 -21.62
N ALA A 971 -50.17 -65.70 -20.78
CA ALA A 971 -50.04 -64.45 -20.04
C ALA A 971 -49.85 -63.24 -20.97
N ASP A 972 -48.99 -63.36 -21.98
CA ASP A 972 -48.74 -62.31 -22.96
C ASP A 972 -49.97 -62.05 -23.83
N LEU A 973 -50.66 -63.11 -24.25
CA LEU A 973 -51.96 -62.97 -24.93
C LEU A 973 -52.98 -62.23 -24.07
N THR A 974 -53.05 -62.56 -22.78
CA THR A 974 -53.95 -61.90 -21.82
C THR A 974 -53.58 -60.43 -21.67
N LEU A 975 -52.28 -60.11 -21.62
CA LEU A 975 -51.76 -58.76 -21.53
C LEU A 975 -52.16 -57.93 -22.77
N TRP A 976 -52.00 -58.49 -23.97
CA TRP A 976 -52.48 -57.86 -25.20
C TRP A 976 -54.00 -57.63 -25.17
N ARG A 977 -54.80 -58.65 -24.83
CA ARG A 977 -56.29 -58.54 -24.76
C ARG A 977 -56.75 -57.44 -23.80
N GLN A 978 -56.08 -57.29 -22.66
CA GLN A 978 -56.44 -56.29 -21.64
C GLN A 978 -56.10 -54.85 -22.04
N ASN A 979 -55.23 -54.68 -23.04
CA ASN A 979 -54.75 -53.37 -23.48
C ASN A 979 -55.02 -53.11 -24.97
N PHE A 980 -55.74 -53.99 -25.67
CA PHE A 980 -56.10 -53.82 -27.08
C PHE A 980 -56.84 -52.50 -27.31
N GLY A 981 -56.43 -51.76 -28.33
CA GLY A 981 -56.93 -50.42 -28.66
C GLY A 981 -56.28 -49.29 -27.87
N VAL A 982 -55.36 -49.58 -26.93
CA VAL A 982 -54.53 -48.56 -26.29
C VAL A 982 -53.42 -48.13 -27.25
N ALA A 983 -53.19 -46.82 -27.34
CA ALA A 983 -52.10 -46.23 -28.12
C ALA A 983 -51.47 -45.09 -27.32
N PHE A 984 -50.22 -44.75 -27.61
CA PHE A 984 -49.63 -43.52 -27.11
C PHE A 984 -50.53 -42.34 -27.51
N PRO A 985 -50.87 -41.41 -26.60
CA PRO A 985 -51.52 -40.17 -27.00
C PRO A 985 -50.65 -39.51 -28.07
N ALA A 986 -51.25 -39.16 -29.22
CA ALA A 986 -50.53 -38.51 -30.29
C ALA A 986 -49.76 -37.32 -29.70
N ALA A 987 -48.43 -37.33 -29.83
CA ALA A 987 -47.60 -36.24 -29.36
C ALA A 987 -48.16 -34.94 -29.94
N SER A 988 -48.66 -34.04 -29.09
CA SER A 988 -48.87 -32.65 -29.50
C SER A 988 -47.52 -32.17 -30.03
N THR A 989 -47.47 -31.84 -31.31
CA THR A 989 -46.27 -31.36 -32.01
C THR A 989 -45.61 -30.28 -31.16
N ALA A 990 -44.50 -30.61 -30.49
CA ALA A 990 -43.61 -29.62 -29.95
C ALA A 990 -43.11 -28.80 -31.14
N ALA A 991 -43.39 -27.49 -31.14
CA ALA A 991 -42.81 -26.58 -32.10
C ALA A 991 -41.29 -26.78 -32.06
N ALA A 992 -40.69 -27.03 -33.22
CA ALA A 992 -39.24 -27.16 -33.37
C ALA A 992 -38.58 -25.90 -32.81
N THR A 993 -38.02 -25.99 -31.60
CA THR A 993 -37.09 -24.99 -31.11
C THR A 993 -35.84 -25.11 -31.98
N SER A 994 -35.56 -24.06 -32.73
CA SER A 994 -34.39 -23.88 -33.58
C SER A 994 -33.12 -24.41 -32.92
N VAL A 995 -32.54 -25.44 -33.51
CA VAL A 995 -31.18 -25.89 -33.24
C VAL A 995 -30.21 -24.80 -33.71
N PRO A 996 -29.25 -24.32 -32.90
CA PRO A 996 -28.21 -23.41 -33.37
C PRO A 996 -27.36 -24.08 -34.46
N GLU A 997 -27.29 -23.47 -35.65
CA GLU A 997 -26.52 -23.99 -36.77
C GLU A 997 -25.01 -23.99 -36.45
N PRO A 998 -24.26 -25.05 -36.81
CA PRO A 998 -22.80 -25.02 -36.77
C PRO A 998 -22.27 -24.01 -37.80
N ALA A 999 -21.14 -23.37 -37.47
CA ALA A 999 -20.45 -22.32 -38.21
C ALA A 999 -19.86 -22.75 -39.58
N SER A 1000 -20.60 -23.53 -40.38
CA SER A 1000 -20.20 -24.03 -41.70
C SER A 1000 -20.33 -22.96 -42.79
N VAL A 1001 -21.22 -21.98 -42.61
CA VAL A 1001 -21.44 -20.88 -43.58
C VAL A 1001 -20.31 -19.85 -43.54
N LEU A 1002 -19.67 -19.63 -42.38
CA LEU A 1002 -18.50 -18.73 -42.28
C LEU A 1002 -17.26 -19.32 -42.98
N CYS A 1003 -17.07 -20.64 -42.94
CA CYS A 1003 -15.96 -21.30 -43.63
C CYS A 1003 -16.13 -21.33 -45.16
N ALA A 1004 -17.35 -21.41 -45.67
CA ALA A 1004 -17.62 -21.30 -47.10
C ALA A 1004 -17.46 -19.85 -47.61
N ALA A 1005 -17.81 -18.85 -46.79
CA ALA A 1005 -17.64 -17.43 -47.14
C ALA A 1005 -16.17 -16.99 -47.13
N LEU A 1006 -15.33 -17.54 -46.24
CA LEU A 1006 -13.89 -17.23 -46.20
C LEU A 1006 -13.07 -17.96 -47.27
N GLY A 1007 -13.52 -19.14 -47.74
CA GLY A 1007 -12.92 -19.85 -48.88
C GLY A 1007 -13.16 -19.17 -50.24
N GLY A 1008 -14.30 -18.48 -50.39
CA GLY A 1008 -14.66 -17.77 -51.63
C GLY A 1008 -13.87 -16.48 -51.89
N VAL A 1009 -13.42 -15.79 -50.84
CA VAL A 1009 -12.65 -14.54 -50.95
C VAL A 1009 -11.18 -14.80 -51.32
N ALA A 1010 -10.61 -15.94 -50.93
CA ALA A 1010 -9.24 -16.33 -51.30
C ALA A 1010 -9.11 -16.74 -52.79
N LEU A 1011 -10.18 -17.23 -53.43
CA LEU A 1011 -10.18 -17.62 -54.84
C LEU A 1011 -10.36 -16.45 -55.82
N LEU A 1012 -10.77 -15.27 -55.35
CA LEU A 1012 -10.90 -14.06 -56.17
C LEU A 1012 -9.63 -13.19 -56.19
N ALA A 1013 -8.62 -13.48 -55.36
CA ALA A 1013 -7.36 -12.73 -55.30
C ALA A 1013 -6.23 -13.26 -56.23
N GLN A 1014 -6.47 -14.31 -57.03
CA GLN A 1014 -5.44 -14.91 -57.90
C GLN A 1014 -5.75 -14.89 -59.41
N ARG A 1015 -6.32 -13.79 -59.93
CA ARG A 1015 -6.30 -13.53 -61.38
C ARG A 1015 -5.23 -12.50 -61.76
N ARG A 1016 -4.09 -13.05 -62.19
CA ARG A 1016 -2.97 -12.41 -62.93
C ARG A 1016 -3.44 -11.52 -64.09
N PRO A 1017 -2.72 -10.45 -64.43
CA PRO A 1017 -2.61 -9.98 -65.81
C PRO A 1017 -1.40 -10.63 -66.52
N ARG A 1018 -1.63 -10.97 -67.78
CA ARG A 1018 -0.72 -11.61 -68.74
C ARG A 1018 0.33 -10.63 -69.31
N LYS A 1019 1.50 -11.21 -69.59
CA LYS A 1019 2.55 -10.89 -70.58
C LYS A 1019 2.31 -9.72 -71.56
N SER A 1020 3.33 -8.87 -71.65
CA SER A 1020 4.09 -8.61 -72.90
C SER A 1020 5.55 -8.94 -72.63
#